data_AF-A0AAP0LMC5-F1
#
_entry.id   AF-A0AAP0LMC5-F1
#
_cell.length_a   1.000
_cell.length_b   1.000
_cell.length_c   1.000
_cell.angle_alpha   90.00
_cell.angle_beta   90.00
_cell.angle_gamma   90.00
#
_symmetry.space_group_name_H-M   'P 1'
#
loop_
_entity.id
_entity.type
_entity.pdbx_description
1 polymer ?
#
loop_
_entity_poly.entity_id
_entity_poly.type
_entity_poly.pdbx_seq_one_letter_code
_entity_poly.pdbx_strand_id
1 'polypeptide(L)'
;MGSNLREILENICYPEIFLSFLTNKEKKKIGSKENAILEFYQQFACVGGDPVFSESLCKELQKPFFHQRCELGKIGRRNMNQRLNLNIPQNNTFLLPRDVLAAVDHLIGLKFGMGTLDDMNHLKNKRIRSVANLLQDQFGLALVRLENVIRGTICGAIRHKLMPTPQNLVTSTPLTTTYDSFFGLHPLSQVLDRTNPLTQIVHGRKLSYLGPGGLTGRTASFRVRDIHPSHYGRICPIDTSEGINVGLIGSLAIHARIGYWGSLESPFYEIFEKSKKVRMLYLSPSRDEYYMVAAGNSLALNQGSPEEQVVPTRYRQEFLTIAWEQVHLRSIFPFQYFSIGASLIPFIEHNDANRALMSSNMQRQAVPLVRSEKCIVGTGLEPQVALDSGVPAIAEHEGKIIYTDIDKIVLSGNGNTYSIPLIMYQRSNKNTCMHQKPQVGRGKCIKKGQVLADGAATVGGELALGKNILVAYMPWEGYNFEDAVLISERLIYRDIYTSFHIRKYEIQTHVTSQGPERITNEIPHLEARLLRNLDKNGIVMLGSWVETGDILVGKLTPQAAKESSYAPEDRLLRAILGIQVSTSKETCLKLPIGGRGRVIDVRWVQKKGGSSYNPETICVYISQKREIKVGDKVAGRHGNKGIVSKILPRQDMPYLQDGRPVDMVFNPLGVPSRMNVGQIFECSLGLAGGLLNRHYRIAPFDERYEQEASRKLVFSELYEASKQTANPWVFEPEYPGKSRIFDGRTGDPFEEPVLIGKPYILKLIHQVDDKVHGRSSGHYALVTQQPLRGRSKQGGQRVGEMEVWALEGFGVAHILQEMLTYKSDHIRARQEVLGTTIIGETIPNPEDAPESFRLLVRELRSLALELNHFVVSEKNFQINKKEA
;
A
#
# COMPACT_ATOMS: atom_id res chain seq x y z
N MET A 1 -14.51 39.85 21.51
CA MET A 1 -13.41 40.60 22.16
C MET A 1 -13.89 41.34 23.40
N GLY A 2 -15.08 41.96 23.36
CA GLY A 2 -15.60 42.72 24.51
C GLY A 2 -14.92 44.09 24.69
N SER A 3 -14.19 44.54 23.68
CA SER A 3 -13.53 45.83 23.61
C SER A 3 -14.47 46.91 23.10
N ASN A 4 -14.27 48.15 23.54
CA ASN A 4 -15.01 49.30 23.03
C ASN A 4 -14.46 49.78 21.68
N LEU A 5 -15.27 50.49 20.88
CA LEU A 5 -14.85 51.02 19.58
C LEU A 5 -13.57 51.86 19.68
N ARG A 6 -13.44 52.66 20.75
CA ARG A 6 -12.26 53.48 21.02
C ARG A 6 -10.99 52.62 21.24
N GLU A 7 -11.10 51.57 22.05
CA GLU A 7 -9.98 50.63 22.30
C GLU A 7 -9.58 49.88 21.02
N ILE A 8 -10.54 49.60 20.13
CA ILE A 8 -10.26 48.97 18.84
C ILE A 8 -9.49 49.94 17.94
N LEU A 9 -9.94 51.19 17.82
CA LEU A 9 -9.29 52.21 16.98
C LEU A 9 -7.89 52.59 17.49
N GLU A 10 -7.66 52.56 18.80
CA GLU A 10 -6.33 52.82 19.39
C GLU A 10 -5.33 51.67 19.12
N ASN A 11 -5.80 50.46 18.81
CA ASN A 11 -4.95 49.27 18.60
C ASN A 11 -4.80 48.84 17.12
N ILE A 12 -5.47 49.52 16.19
CA ILE A 12 -5.43 49.24 14.74
C ILE A 12 -4.48 50.24 14.07
N CYS A 13 -3.68 49.79 13.10
CA CYS A 13 -2.77 50.65 12.35
C CYS A 13 -3.47 51.54 11.29
N TYR A 14 -4.59 51.08 10.74
CA TYR A 14 -5.34 51.78 9.67
C TYR A 14 -6.79 52.12 10.07
N PRO A 15 -7.03 53.00 11.05
CA PRO A 15 -8.36 53.25 11.61
C PRO A 15 -9.35 53.86 10.61
N GLU A 16 -8.89 54.76 9.73
CA GLU A 16 -9.76 55.42 8.73
C GLU A 16 -10.29 54.43 7.68
N ILE A 17 -9.43 53.55 7.19
CA ILE A 17 -9.80 52.50 6.25
C ILE A 17 -10.71 51.48 6.92
N PHE A 18 -10.43 51.12 8.17
CA PHE A 18 -11.29 50.22 8.95
C PHE A 18 -12.72 50.78 9.08
N LEU A 19 -12.86 52.08 9.35
CA LEU A 19 -14.16 52.76 9.42
C LEU A 19 -14.85 52.91 8.05
N SER A 20 -14.11 52.89 6.95
CA SER A 20 -14.66 52.96 5.59
C SER A 20 -15.44 51.71 5.18
N PHE A 21 -15.15 50.55 5.79
CA PHE A 21 -15.86 49.30 5.51
C PHE A 21 -17.24 49.20 6.16
N LEU A 22 -17.57 50.08 7.10
CA LEU A 22 -18.87 50.07 7.79
C LEU A 22 -19.92 50.86 6.98
N THR A 23 -21.01 50.22 6.59
CA THR A 23 -22.14 50.94 5.99
C THR A 23 -22.87 51.81 7.03
N ASN A 24 -23.53 52.89 6.59
CA ASN A 24 -24.27 53.79 7.50
C ASN A 24 -25.37 53.08 8.31
N LYS A 25 -25.90 51.94 7.84
CA LYS A 25 -26.87 51.10 8.58
C LYS A 25 -26.19 50.28 9.68
N GLU A 26 -25.01 49.74 9.43
CA GLU A 26 -24.22 48.97 10.41
C GLU A 26 -23.64 49.88 11.49
N LYS A 27 -23.21 51.11 11.14
CA LYS A 27 -22.76 52.12 12.10
C LYS A 27 -23.79 52.43 13.19
N LYS A 28 -25.08 52.43 12.86
CA LYS A 28 -26.18 52.67 13.82
C LYS A 28 -26.50 51.45 14.70
N LYS A 29 -26.29 50.22 14.21
CA LYS A 29 -26.54 48.97 14.95
C LYS A 29 -25.39 48.59 15.88
N ILE A 30 -24.14 48.84 15.47
CA ILE A 30 -22.90 48.41 16.13
C ILE A 30 -22.36 49.49 17.10
N GLY A 31 -23.05 50.63 17.23
CA GLY A 31 -22.58 51.78 18.01
C GLY A 31 -22.33 51.51 19.51
N SER A 32 -22.99 50.50 20.10
CA SER A 32 -22.74 50.07 21.48
C SER A 32 -22.15 48.64 21.54
N LYS A 33 -21.23 48.42 22.48
CA LYS A 33 -20.60 47.12 22.76
C LYS A 33 -21.64 46.01 23.00
N GLU A 34 -22.72 46.35 23.69
CA GLU A 34 -23.80 45.44 24.08
C GLU A 34 -24.59 44.96 22.86
N ASN A 35 -24.97 45.88 21.97
CA ASN A 35 -25.70 45.57 20.75
C ASN A 35 -24.87 44.70 19.80
N ALA A 36 -23.56 44.98 19.66
CA ALA A 36 -22.67 44.18 18.82
C ALA A 36 -22.51 42.73 19.33
N ILE A 37 -22.47 42.54 20.66
CA ILE A 37 -22.41 41.20 21.26
C ILE A 37 -23.73 40.44 21.04
N LEU A 38 -24.87 41.12 21.18
CA LEU A 38 -26.19 40.52 20.94
C LEU A 38 -26.39 40.13 19.48
N GLU A 39 -26.01 40.99 18.54
CA GLU A 39 -26.10 40.70 17.10
C GLU A 39 -25.20 39.51 16.72
N PHE A 40 -23.95 39.48 17.23
CA PHE A 40 -23.09 38.32 17.03
C PHE A 40 -23.66 37.04 17.65
N TYR A 41 -24.28 37.12 18.84
CA TYR A 41 -24.92 35.98 19.47
C TYR A 41 -26.11 35.46 18.65
N GLN A 42 -26.98 36.36 18.16
CA GLN A 42 -28.11 36.00 17.30
C GLN A 42 -27.63 35.28 16.03
N GLN A 43 -26.57 35.79 15.39
CA GLN A 43 -25.99 35.17 14.20
C GLN A 43 -25.32 33.83 14.51
N PHE A 44 -24.57 33.74 15.62
CA PHE A 44 -23.81 32.56 16.00
C PHE A 44 -24.69 31.41 16.49
N ALA A 45 -25.73 31.70 17.29
CA ALA A 45 -26.60 30.70 17.88
C ALA A 45 -27.84 30.38 17.02
N CYS A 46 -28.10 31.16 15.96
CA CYS A 46 -29.27 31.04 15.08
C CYS A 46 -30.61 30.97 15.86
N VAL A 47 -30.71 31.68 16.99
CA VAL A 47 -31.91 31.69 17.84
C VAL A 47 -32.88 32.77 17.34
N GLY A 48 -34.13 32.37 17.07
CA GLY A 48 -35.22 33.31 16.80
C GLY A 48 -35.75 33.92 18.09
N GLY A 49 -35.40 35.18 18.36
CA GLY A 49 -35.86 35.97 19.50
C GLY A 49 -35.01 37.23 19.72
N ASP A 50 -35.46 38.14 20.58
CA ASP A 50 -34.73 39.33 21.02
C ASP A 50 -34.00 39.02 22.35
N PRO A 51 -32.71 38.58 22.31
CA PRO A 51 -31.95 38.32 23.52
C PRO A 51 -31.67 39.61 24.28
N VAL A 52 -31.79 39.56 25.61
CA VAL A 52 -31.38 40.65 26.51
C VAL A 52 -29.90 40.48 26.87
N PHE A 53 -29.15 41.58 26.85
CA PHE A 53 -27.72 41.55 27.18
C PHE A 53 -27.49 41.11 28.64
N SER A 54 -26.52 40.22 28.83
CA SER A 54 -26.00 39.83 30.14
C SER A 54 -24.49 39.62 30.08
N GLU A 55 -23.78 39.92 31.16
CA GLU A 55 -22.33 39.70 31.21
C GLU A 55 -21.94 38.22 31.09
N SER A 56 -22.84 37.31 31.49
CA SER A 56 -22.66 35.87 31.31
C SER A 56 -22.59 35.49 29.83
N LEU A 57 -23.42 36.10 28.96
CA LEU A 57 -23.36 35.87 27.51
C LEU A 57 -22.00 36.25 26.92
N CYS A 58 -21.41 37.37 27.35
CA CYS A 58 -20.08 37.79 26.89
C CYS A 58 -19.01 36.76 27.29
N LYS A 59 -19.04 36.29 28.54
CA LYS A 59 -18.13 35.23 29.03
C LYS A 59 -18.35 33.91 28.30
N GLU A 60 -19.60 33.56 27.99
CA GLU A 60 -19.95 32.36 27.22
C GLU A 60 -19.44 32.42 25.77
N LEU A 61 -19.50 33.59 25.13
CA LEU A 61 -18.94 33.80 23.78
C LEU A 61 -17.41 33.87 23.78
N GLN A 62 -16.78 34.35 24.85
CA GLN A 62 -15.32 34.39 24.95
C GLN A 62 -14.70 33.02 25.24
N LYS A 63 -15.39 32.15 26.00
CA LYS A 63 -14.94 30.79 26.31
C LYS A 63 -14.54 29.94 25.08
N PRO A 64 -15.35 29.84 24.01
CA PRO A 64 -15.02 29.00 22.85
C PRO A 64 -13.79 29.51 22.09
N PHE A 65 -13.66 30.83 21.90
CA PHE A 65 -12.58 31.38 21.07
C PHE A 65 -11.27 31.64 21.82
N PHE A 66 -11.33 31.99 23.11
CA PHE A 66 -10.16 32.46 23.85
C PHE A 66 -9.73 31.58 25.03
N HIS A 67 -10.49 30.53 25.41
CA HIS A 67 -10.17 29.75 26.63
C HIS A 67 -10.24 28.21 26.50
N GLN A 68 -11.20 27.61 25.77
CA GLN A 68 -11.39 26.16 25.86
C GLN A 68 -11.51 25.40 24.53
N ARG A 69 -12.10 25.98 23.48
CA ARG A 69 -12.34 25.22 22.23
C ARG A 69 -11.34 25.50 21.11
N CYS A 70 -10.75 26.70 21.09
CA CYS A 70 -9.79 27.10 20.06
C CYS A 70 -8.38 27.22 20.66
N GLU A 71 -7.65 26.10 20.72
CA GLU A 71 -6.24 26.09 21.09
C GLU A 71 -5.37 26.11 19.82
N LEU A 72 -4.51 27.12 19.69
CA LEU A 72 -3.53 27.25 18.60
C LEU A 72 -2.36 26.28 18.76
N GLY A 73 -2.07 25.93 20.01
CA GLY A 73 -0.84 25.27 20.43
C GLY A 73 0.40 26.14 20.23
N LYS A 74 1.57 25.61 20.63
CA LYS A 74 2.85 26.33 20.51
C LYS A 74 3.22 26.68 19.07
N ILE A 75 2.88 25.79 18.13
CA ILE A 75 3.17 25.98 16.69
C ILE A 75 2.27 27.05 16.10
N GLY A 76 0.96 27.00 16.35
CA GLY A 76 0.02 28.01 15.84
C GLY A 76 0.37 29.41 16.36
N ARG A 77 0.68 29.54 17.65
CA ARG A 77 1.14 30.80 18.25
C ARG A 77 2.41 31.33 17.58
N ARG A 78 3.42 30.47 17.38
CA ARG A 78 4.66 30.86 16.70
C ARG A 78 4.42 31.31 15.26
N ASN A 79 3.60 30.58 14.50
CA ASN A 79 3.32 30.91 13.10
C ASN A 79 2.59 32.26 12.99
N MET A 80 1.61 32.52 13.85
CA MET A 80 0.94 33.83 13.91
C MET A 80 1.91 34.94 14.28
N ASN A 81 2.76 34.74 15.30
CA ASN A 81 3.77 35.72 15.68
C ASN A 81 4.71 36.08 14.53
N GLN A 82 5.18 35.08 13.79
CA GLN A 82 6.06 35.29 12.64
C GLN A 82 5.33 35.97 11.47
N ARG A 83 4.05 35.64 11.24
CA ARG A 83 3.28 36.18 10.11
C ARG A 83 2.80 37.61 10.35
N LEU A 84 2.32 37.88 11.57
CA LEU A 84 1.74 39.16 11.99
C LEU A 84 2.75 40.07 12.70
N ASN A 85 4.03 39.69 12.76
CA ASN A 85 5.09 40.38 13.49
C ASN A 85 4.72 40.71 14.96
N LEU A 86 4.17 39.72 15.67
CA LEU A 86 3.77 39.86 17.08
C LEU A 86 4.83 39.27 18.02
N ASN A 87 5.15 40.00 19.09
CA ASN A 87 6.10 39.57 20.14
C ASN A 87 5.36 38.98 21.36
N ILE A 88 4.56 37.93 21.16
CA ILE A 88 3.81 37.26 22.23
C ILE A 88 4.54 35.97 22.66
N PRO A 89 4.67 35.64 23.96
CA PRO A 89 5.32 34.41 24.40
C PRO A 89 4.65 33.15 23.82
N GLN A 90 5.46 32.17 23.39
CA GLN A 90 4.97 30.91 22.79
C GLN A 90 4.16 30.02 23.75
N ASN A 91 4.23 30.28 25.06
CA ASN A 91 3.45 29.57 26.07
C ASN A 91 1.96 29.94 26.05
N ASN A 92 1.60 31.07 25.42
CA ASN A 92 0.20 31.45 25.28
C ASN A 92 -0.44 30.71 24.08
N THR A 93 -1.10 29.59 24.36
CA THR A 93 -1.65 28.70 23.32
C THR A 93 -3.05 29.09 22.84
N PHE A 94 -3.71 30.04 23.49
CA PHE A 94 -5.04 30.52 23.08
C PHE A 94 -4.94 31.73 22.18
N LEU A 95 -5.95 31.96 21.34
CA LEU A 95 -6.07 33.20 20.57
C LEU A 95 -6.22 34.39 21.54
N LEU A 96 -5.73 35.56 21.14
CA LEU A 96 -5.93 36.82 21.86
C LEU A 96 -6.70 37.80 20.97
N PRO A 97 -7.48 38.72 21.55
CA PRO A 97 -8.12 39.80 20.79
C PRO A 97 -7.15 40.58 19.89
N ARG A 98 -5.93 40.85 20.39
CA ARG A 98 -4.87 41.53 19.64
C ARG A 98 -4.46 40.79 18.37
N ASP A 99 -4.50 39.46 18.37
CA ASP A 99 -4.14 38.66 17.19
C ASP A 99 -5.12 38.92 16.03
N VAL A 100 -6.41 39.10 16.35
CA VAL A 100 -7.46 39.37 15.36
C VAL A 100 -7.29 40.76 14.77
N LEU A 101 -6.99 41.77 15.61
CA LEU A 101 -6.74 43.14 15.13
C LEU A 101 -5.52 43.19 14.21
N ALA A 102 -4.42 42.56 14.61
CA ALA A 102 -3.22 42.47 13.77
C ALA A 102 -3.46 41.71 12.45
N ALA A 103 -4.32 40.68 12.46
CA ALA A 103 -4.71 39.98 11.24
C ALA A 103 -5.53 40.88 10.29
N VAL A 104 -6.40 41.74 10.83
CA VAL A 104 -7.14 42.73 10.04
C VAL A 104 -6.19 43.77 9.44
N ASP A 105 -5.24 44.29 10.22
CA ASP A 105 -4.23 45.23 9.72
C ASP A 105 -3.39 44.61 8.58
N HIS A 106 -2.98 43.36 8.74
CA HIS A 106 -2.27 42.62 7.69
C HIS A 106 -3.12 42.44 6.42
N LEU A 107 -4.42 42.16 6.57
CA LEU A 107 -5.33 42.03 5.43
C LEU A 107 -5.56 43.36 4.71
N ILE A 108 -5.64 44.47 5.45
CA ILE A 108 -5.70 45.82 4.89
C ILE A 108 -4.40 46.09 4.11
N GLY A 109 -3.23 45.82 4.70
CA GLY A 109 -1.93 45.97 4.04
C GLY A 109 -1.84 45.19 2.72
N LEU A 110 -2.28 43.93 2.72
CA LEU A 110 -2.31 43.10 1.50
C LEU A 110 -3.20 43.69 0.40
N LYS A 111 -4.34 44.29 0.75
CA LYS A 111 -5.22 44.96 -0.24
C LYS A 111 -4.51 46.11 -0.95
N PHE A 112 -3.61 46.81 -0.26
CA PHE A 112 -2.79 47.89 -0.82
C PHE A 112 -1.44 47.41 -1.38
N GLY A 113 -1.24 46.09 -1.55
CA GLY A 113 -0.02 45.51 -2.11
C GLY A 113 1.16 45.44 -1.13
N MET A 114 0.95 45.76 0.16
CA MET A 114 1.98 45.62 1.19
C MET A 114 2.00 44.17 1.70
N GLY A 115 2.81 43.32 1.05
CA GLY A 115 3.09 41.95 1.49
C GLY A 115 2.98 40.88 0.40
N THR A 116 3.32 39.65 0.77
CA THR A 116 3.25 38.47 -0.12
C THR A 116 2.08 37.56 0.26
N LEU A 117 1.48 36.93 -0.76
CA LEU A 117 0.47 35.89 -0.57
C LEU A 117 1.13 34.58 -0.13
N ASP A 118 0.45 33.84 0.72
CA ASP A 118 0.94 32.53 1.19
C ASP A 118 0.55 31.43 0.20
N ASP A 119 1.54 30.68 -0.26
CA ASP A 119 1.27 29.44 -0.98
C ASP A 119 0.93 28.32 0.02
N MET A 120 -0.31 27.86 0.00
CA MET A 120 -0.81 26.74 0.80
C MET A 120 -0.02 25.45 0.55
N ASN A 121 0.53 25.26 -0.66
CA ASN A 121 1.18 24.01 -1.03
C ASN A 121 2.63 23.89 -0.56
N HIS A 122 3.29 25.01 -0.30
CA HIS A 122 4.63 25.04 0.25
C HIS A 122 4.73 24.25 1.56
N LEU A 123 5.77 23.40 1.69
CA LEU A 123 5.99 22.61 2.91
C LEU A 123 6.28 23.45 4.17
N LYS A 124 6.49 24.76 4.04
CA LYS A 124 6.58 25.67 5.20
C LYS A 124 5.22 25.86 5.89
N ASN A 125 4.14 25.74 5.13
CA ASN A 125 2.76 25.90 5.57
C ASN A 125 2.08 24.55 5.87
N LYS A 126 2.77 23.44 5.60
CA LYS A 126 2.29 22.08 5.87
C LYS A 126 3.08 21.46 7.03
N ARG A 127 2.38 20.81 7.95
CA ARG A 127 2.97 20.08 9.09
C ARG A 127 2.74 18.59 8.93
N ILE A 128 3.77 17.79 9.19
CA ILE A 128 3.60 16.34 9.30
C ILE A 128 3.17 15.98 10.71
N ARG A 129 2.09 15.20 10.79
CA ARG A 129 1.62 14.60 12.02
C ARG A 129 2.19 13.18 12.13
N SER A 130 3.03 12.94 13.12
CA SER A 130 3.52 11.60 13.44
C SER A 130 2.41 10.77 14.10
N VAL A 131 2.65 9.45 14.22
CA VAL A 131 1.75 8.54 14.95
C VAL A 131 1.52 9.02 16.39
N ALA A 132 2.56 9.52 17.05
CA ALA A 132 2.46 10.08 18.40
C ALA A 132 1.51 11.29 18.46
N ASN A 133 1.58 12.21 17.48
CA ASN A 133 0.67 13.37 17.43
C ASN A 133 -0.78 12.97 17.17
N LEU A 134 -1.03 11.92 16.41
CA LEU A 134 -2.39 11.43 16.15
C LEU A 134 -2.96 10.72 17.37
N LEU A 135 -2.14 9.91 18.04
CA LEU A 135 -2.53 9.19 19.25
C LEU A 135 -2.72 10.17 20.42
N GLN A 136 -1.88 11.21 20.53
CA GLN A 136 -2.02 12.24 21.55
C GLN A 136 -3.38 12.95 21.47
N ASP A 137 -3.84 13.31 20.27
CA ASP A 137 -5.16 13.93 20.09
C ASP A 137 -6.30 13.00 20.52
N GLN A 138 -6.26 11.74 20.10
CA GLN A 138 -7.28 10.75 20.48
C GLN A 138 -7.25 10.46 21.97
N PHE A 139 -6.06 10.40 22.56
CA PHE A 139 -5.87 10.23 23.99
C PHE A 139 -6.39 11.44 24.78
N GLY A 140 -6.17 12.66 24.29
CA GLY A 140 -6.75 13.88 24.85
C GLY A 140 -8.28 13.83 24.87
N LEU A 141 -8.91 13.41 23.76
CA LEU A 141 -10.36 13.21 23.70
C LEU A 141 -10.84 12.12 24.68
N ALA A 142 -10.05 11.05 24.84
CA ALA A 142 -10.35 9.98 25.78
C ALA A 142 -10.31 10.47 27.25
N LEU A 143 -9.34 11.33 27.58
CA LEU A 143 -9.24 11.96 28.90
C LEU A 143 -10.42 12.90 29.18
N VAL A 144 -10.87 13.69 28.21
CA VAL A 144 -12.07 14.53 28.36
C VAL A 144 -13.32 13.67 28.60
N ARG A 145 -13.45 12.53 27.90
CA ARG A 145 -14.54 11.58 28.17
C ARG A 145 -14.45 10.98 29.56
N LEU A 146 -13.24 10.61 30.00
CA LEU A 146 -12.99 10.10 31.35
C LEU A 146 -13.34 11.15 32.41
N GLU A 147 -12.94 12.40 32.21
CA GLU A 147 -13.28 13.52 33.09
C GLU A 147 -14.80 13.70 33.21
N ASN A 148 -15.53 13.61 32.10
CA ASN A 148 -16.99 13.70 32.10
C ASN A 148 -17.64 12.54 32.86
N VAL A 149 -17.13 11.32 32.72
CA VAL A 149 -17.59 10.14 33.49
C VAL A 149 -17.32 10.35 34.98
N ILE A 150 -16.11 10.78 35.34
CA ILE A 150 -15.72 11.08 36.73
C ILE A 150 -16.67 12.15 37.30
N ARG A 151 -16.88 13.26 36.59
CA ARG A 151 -17.79 14.33 37.03
C ARG A 151 -19.21 13.81 37.25
N GLY A 152 -19.71 12.96 36.34
CA GLY A 152 -21.01 12.30 36.49
C GLY A 152 -21.08 11.40 37.73
N THR A 153 -20.05 10.57 37.97
CA THR A 153 -19.98 9.69 39.16
C THR A 153 -19.88 10.47 40.45
N ILE A 154 -19.14 11.59 40.48
CA ILE A 154 -19.05 12.48 41.65
C ILE A 154 -20.43 13.11 41.93
N CYS A 155 -21.11 13.63 40.92
CA CYS A 155 -22.46 14.16 41.08
C CYS A 155 -23.44 13.09 41.60
N GLY A 156 -23.33 11.84 41.12
CA GLY A 156 -24.11 10.72 41.64
C GLY A 156 -23.76 10.36 43.09
N ALA A 157 -22.48 10.27 43.43
CA ALA A 157 -22.01 9.96 44.76
C ALA A 157 -22.43 11.00 45.80
N ILE A 158 -22.39 12.30 45.44
CA ILE A 158 -22.88 13.41 46.27
C ILE A 158 -24.38 13.26 46.54
N ARG A 159 -25.19 12.92 45.51
CA ARG A 159 -26.64 12.70 45.67
C ARG A 159 -26.95 11.53 46.61
N HIS A 160 -26.12 10.48 46.61
CA HIS A 160 -26.31 9.27 47.41
C HIS A 160 -25.49 9.24 48.73
N LYS A 161 -24.81 10.33 49.11
CA LYS A 161 -23.96 10.43 50.32
C LYS A 161 -22.91 9.30 50.44
N LEU A 162 -22.35 8.85 49.32
CA LEU A 162 -21.28 7.85 49.29
C LEU A 162 -19.91 8.56 49.23
N MET A 163 -18.92 8.07 49.99
CA MET A 163 -17.53 8.54 49.87
C MET A 163 -16.90 7.94 48.61
N PRO A 164 -16.53 8.74 47.60
CA PRO A 164 -15.94 8.22 46.37
C PRO A 164 -14.47 7.83 46.61
N THR A 165 -14.12 6.57 46.36
CA THR A 165 -12.73 6.10 46.33
C THR A 165 -12.14 6.26 44.93
N PRO A 166 -10.81 6.47 44.77
CA PRO A 166 -10.19 6.61 43.45
C PRO A 166 -10.44 5.44 42.50
N GLN A 167 -10.54 4.22 43.03
CA GLN A 167 -10.83 3.00 42.26
C GLN A 167 -12.25 3.00 41.68
N ASN A 168 -13.21 3.59 42.37
CA ASN A 168 -14.60 3.68 41.91
C ASN A 168 -14.82 4.84 40.93
N LEU A 169 -13.94 5.85 40.94
CA LEU A 169 -14.02 7.01 40.05
C LEU A 169 -13.37 6.75 38.69
N VAL A 170 -12.22 6.07 38.66
CA VAL A 170 -11.43 5.91 37.43
C VAL A 170 -11.75 4.58 36.75
N THR A 171 -12.39 4.66 35.59
CA THR A 171 -12.66 3.50 34.72
C THR A 171 -11.72 3.52 33.51
N SER A 172 -11.18 2.35 33.14
CA SER A 172 -10.29 2.20 31.97
C SER A 172 -11.03 2.07 30.64
N THR A 173 -12.36 2.00 30.66
CA THR A 173 -13.20 1.78 29.47
C THR A 173 -13.09 2.89 28.42
N PRO A 174 -13.05 4.20 28.74
CA PRO A 174 -12.93 5.23 27.70
C PRO A 174 -11.55 5.20 27.03
N LEU A 175 -10.51 4.81 27.77
CA LEU A 175 -9.15 4.69 27.25
C LEU A 175 -9.04 3.46 26.34
N THR A 176 -9.37 2.26 26.83
CA THR A 176 -9.30 1.01 26.05
C THR A 176 -10.10 1.10 24.76
N THR A 177 -11.35 1.59 24.80
CA THR A 177 -12.19 1.76 23.61
C THR A 177 -11.62 2.75 22.58
N THR A 178 -10.95 3.82 23.03
CA THR A 178 -10.31 4.77 22.11
C THR A 178 -9.04 4.20 21.49
N TYR A 179 -8.25 3.44 22.25
CA TYR A 179 -7.10 2.70 21.73
C TYR A 179 -7.52 1.64 20.70
N ASP A 180 -8.54 0.84 21.01
CA ASP A 180 -9.06 -0.19 20.10
C ASP A 180 -9.64 0.43 18.83
N SER A 181 -10.38 1.54 18.95
CA SER A 181 -10.89 2.30 17.82
C SER A 181 -9.77 2.90 16.96
N PHE A 182 -8.73 3.45 17.59
CA PHE A 182 -7.59 4.04 16.86
C PHE A 182 -6.84 2.98 16.06
N PHE A 183 -6.43 1.86 16.67
CA PHE A 183 -5.68 0.85 15.93
C PHE A 183 -6.54 -0.01 15.01
N GLY A 184 -7.83 -0.20 15.32
CA GLY A 184 -8.75 -1.04 14.56
C GLY A 184 -9.47 -0.34 13.40
N LEU A 185 -9.87 0.92 13.56
CA LEU A 185 -10.76 1.61 12.61
C LEU A 185 -10.13 2.85 11.95
N HIS A 186 -9.05 3.40 12.51
CA HIS A 186 -8.47 4.62 11.96
C HIS A 186 -7.91 4.38 10.54
N PRO A 187 -8.22 5.24 9.55
CA PRO A 187 -7.85 5.00 8.14
C PRO A 187 -6.34 4.99 7.88
N LEU A 188 -5.55 5.63 8.75
CA LEU A 188 -4.08 5.58 8.71
C LEU A 188 -3.47 4.37 9.43
N SER A 189 -4.25 3.62 10.22
CA SER A 189 -3.82 2.34 10.80
C SER A 189 -4.01 1.25 9.75
N GLN A 190 -2.94 0.97 9.00
CA GLN A 190 -2.98 0.02 7.88
C GLN A 190 -2.25 -1.28 8.23
N VAL A 191 -2.75 -2.40 7.70
CA VAL A 191 -2.06 -3.68 7.80
C VAL A 191 -0.71 -3.57 7.11
N LEU A 192 0.36 -3.79 7.86
CA LEU A 192 1.73 -3.68 7.36
C LEU A 192 1.94 -4.61 6.15
N ASP A 193 2.20 -4.03 4.99
CA ASP A 193 2.57 -4.77 3.79
C ASP A 193 3.96 -5.43 3.94
N ARG A 194 3.94 -6.76 4.13
CA ARG A 194 5.13 -7.61 4.29
C ARG A 194 5.33 -8.53 3.09
N THR A 195 5.24 -7.99 1.88
CA THR A 195 5.55 -8.75 0.66
C THR A 195 7.03 -9.16 0.62
N ASN A 196 7.93 -8.18 0.77
CA ASN A 196 9.38 -8.33 0.84
C ASN A 196 9.99 -7.25 1.79
N PRO A 197 11.30 -7.29 2.10
CA PRO A 197 11.92 -6.34 3.04
C PRO A 197 11.79 -4.87 2.63
N LEU A 198 11.96 -4.55 1.34
CA LEU A 198 11.83 -3.19 0.81
C LEU A 198 10.44 -2.61 1.06
N THR A 199 9.39 -3.41 0.83
CA THR A 199 8.00 -2.99 1.03
C THR A 199 7.72 -2.56 2.47
N GLN A 200 8.34 -3.24 3.45
CA GLN A 200 8.17 -2.92 4.87
C GLN A 200 8.70 -1.52 5.20
N ILE A 201 9.92 -1.22 4.73
CA ILE A 201 10.54 0.09 4.97
C ILE A 201 9.76 1.19 4.24
N VAL A 202 9.44 0.98 2.96
CA VAL A 202 8.73 2.01 2.18
C VAL A 202 7.36 2.29 2.80
N HIS A 203 6.63 1.25 3.24
CA HIS A 203 5.35 1.45 3.91
C HIS A 203 5.48 2.24 5.22
N GLY A 204 6.49 1.96 6.04
CA GLY A 204 6.78 2.73 7.25
C GLY A 204 7.15 4.20 7.02
N ARG A 205 7.57 4.55 5.79
CA ARG A 205 7.99 5.90 5.39
C ARG A 205 6.98 6.63 4.49
N LYS A 206 5.75 6.13 4.37
CA LYS A 206 4.70 6.78 3.58
C LYS A 206 4.17 8.04 4.28
N LEU A 207 3.99 9.08 3.48
CA LEU A 207 3.28 10.30 3.80
C LEU A 207 1.88 10.24 3.15
N SER A 208 0.85 10.62 3.90
CA SER A 208 -0.53 10.67 3.42
C SER A 208 -1.17 12.01 3.73
N TYR A 209 -1.80 12.63 2.72
CA TYR A 209 -2.71 13.77 2.88
C TYR A 209 -4.13 13.33 3.26
N LEU A 210 -4.43 12.03 3.16
CA LEU A 210 -5.73 11.45 3.49
C LEU A 210 -5.87 11.20 4.99
N GLY A 211 -7.09 11.25 5.50
CA GLY A 211 -7.42 10.92 6.89
C GLY A 211 -8.21 12.03 7.60
N PRO A 212 -8.55 11.86 8.89
CA PRO A 212 -9.27 12.87 9.65
C PRO A 212 -8.45 14.16 9.75
N GLY A 213 -9.08 15.29 9.41
CA GLY A 213 -8.41 16.61 9.30
C GLY A 213 -7.57 16.80 8.03
N GLY A 214 -7.56 15.82 7.13
CA GLY A 214 -6.90 15.89 5.82
C GLY A 214 -7.89 16.07 4.67
N LEU A 215 -7.45 15.70 3.46
CA LEU A 215 -8.25 15.73 2.25
C LEU A 215 -8.87 14.35 1.96
N THR A 216 -9.90 14.33 1.13
CA THR A 216 -10.39 13.08 0.54
C THR A 216 -9.90 12.96 -0.89
N GLY A 217 -9.72 11.73 -1.39
CA GLY A 217 -9.26 11.50 -2.76
C GLY A 217 -10.15 12.17 -3.83
N ARG A 218 -11.45 12.35 -3.55
CA ARG A 218 -12.39 12.98 -4.50
C ARG A 218 -12.41 14.51 -4.41
N THR A 219 -12.16 15.08 -3.23
CA THR A 219 -12.21 16.54 -3.02
C THR A 219 -10.87 17.22 -3.24
N ALA A 220 -9.77 16.46 -3.31
CA ALA A 220 -8.44 17.02 -3.50
C ALA A 220 -8.26 17.63 -4.90
N SER A 221 -7.86 18.90 -4.94
CA SER A 221 -7.60 19.63 -6.18
C SER A 221 -6.29 19.18 -6.84
N PHE A 222 -6.18 19.46 -8.15
CA PHE A 222 -4.98 19.15 -8.94
C PHE A 222 -3.70 19.77 -8.35
N ARG A 223 -3.76 21.05 -7.94
CA ARG A 223 -2.63 21.77 -7.33
C ARG A 223 -2.05 21.10 -6.09
N VAL A 224 -2.85 20.35 -5.31
CA VAL A 224 -2.35 19.66 -4.12
C VAL A 224 -1.64 18.35 -4.49
N ARG A 225 -2.02 17.75 -5.61
CA ARG A 225 -1.43 16.50 -6.12
C ARG A 225 -0.12 16.75 -6.85
N ASP A 226 0.09 17.95 -7.37
CA ASP A 226 1.29 18.33 -8.09
C ASP A 226 2.55 18.30 -7.21
N ILE A 227 3.69 18.13 -7.89
CA ILE A 227 5.01 18.16 -7.26
C ILE A 227 5.41 19.61 -7.06
N HIS A 228 5.44 20.05 -5.81
CA HIS A 228 5.86 21.39 -5.46
C HIS A 228 7.41 21.47 -5.30
N PRO A 229 8.11 22.52 -5.76
CA PRO A 229 9.58 22.66 -5.62
C PRO A 229 10.13 22.47 -4.21
N SER A 230 9.41 22.92 -3.19
CA SER A 230 9.72 22.66 -1.76
C SER A 230 9.89 21.18 -1.39
N HIS A 231 9.35 20.24 -2.18
CA HIS A 231 9.51 18.78 -1.98
C HIS A 231 10.95 18.30 -2.16
N TYR A 232 11.80 19.08 -2.83
CA TYR A 232 13.18 18.73 -3.16
C TYR A 232 13.97 18.26 -1.94
N GLY A 233 14.45 17.00 -1.98
CA GLY A 233 15.21 16.40 -0.87
C GLY A 233 14.39 16.07 0.38
N ARG A 234 13.06 16.12 0.32
CA ARG A 234 12.13 15.93 1.45
C ARG A 234 11.07 14.88 1.14
N ILE A 235 10.33 15.05 0.06
CA ILE A 235 9.33 14.10 -0.46
C ILE A 235 9.81 13.66 -1.84
N CYS A 236 9.77 12.35 -2.11
CA CYS A 236 10.19 11.85 -3.40
C CYS A 236 9.23 12.33 -4.51
N PRO A 237 9.74 12.90 -5.62
CA PRO A 237 8.89 13.30 -6.74
C PRO A 237 8.39 12.12 -7.59
N ILE A 238 9.07 10.97 -7.52
CA ILE A 238 8.76 9.79 -8.34
C ILE A 238 7.75 8.88 -7.62
N ASP A 239 7.98 8.59 -6.34
CA ASP A 239 7.28 7.51 -5.64
C ASP A 239 5.94 7.97 -5.03
N THR A 240 4.87 7.74 -5.78
CA THR A 240 3.48 8.03 -5.40
C THR A 240 2.56 6.84 -5.70
N SER A 241 1.36 6.80 -5.11
CA SER A 241 0.36 5.79 -5.47
C SER A 241 -0.23 6.04 -6.86
N GLU A 242 -0.47 5.00 -7.64
CA GLU A 242 -1.23 5.08 -8.89
C GLU A 242 -2.75 5.22 -8.64
N GLY A 243 -3.48 5.77 -9.62
CA GLY A 243 -4.95 5.89 -9.58
C GLY A 243 -5.46 7.12 -8.82
N ILE A 244 -6.61 6.99 -8.15
CA ILE A 244 -7.33 8.12 -7.53
C ILE A 244 -6.48 8.83 -6.46
N ASN A 245 -5.54 8.14 -5.82
CA ASN A 245 -4.72 8.71 -4.74
C ASN A 245 -3.39 9.31 -5.21
N VAL A 246 -3.15 9.42 -6.51
CA VAL A 246 -1.92 10.01 -7.06
C VAL A 246 -1.66 11.41 -6.51
N GLY A 247 -0.42 11.67 -6.10
CA GLY A 247 0.02 12.91 -5.45
C GLY A 247 -0.42 13.07 -3.98
N LEU A 248 -1.40 12.30 -3.51
CA LEU A 248 -1.91 12.38 -2.12
C LEU A 248 -1.19 11.43 -1.16
N ILE A 249 -0.61 10.35 -1.71
CA ILE A 249 0.23 9.42 -0.96
C ILE A 249 1.60 9.42 -1.64
N GLY A 250 2.63 9.76 -0.88
CA GLY A 250 4.01 9.79 -1.35
C GLY A 250 4.97 9.16 -0.34
N SER A 251 6.21 8.94 -0.74
CA SER A 251 7.26 8.45 0.15
C SER A 251 8.24 9.55 0.53
N LEU A 252 8.76 9.51 1.76
CA LEU A 252 9.84 10.41 2.18
C LEU A 252 11.13 10.11 1.41
N ALA A 253 11.92 11.16 1.15
CA ALA A 253 13.27 11.01 0.61
C ALA A 253 14.20 10.31 1.63
N ILE A 254 15.32 9.71 1.18
CA ILE A 254 16.20 8.89 2.04
C ILE A 254 16.67 9.64 3.29
N HIS A 255 17.22 10.84 3.11
CA HIS A 255 17.81 11.62 4.21
C HIS A 255 16.85 12.64 4.84
N ALA A 256 15.58 12.64 4.44
CA ALA A 256 14.58 13.51 5.04
C ALA A 256 14.35 13.12 6.51
N ARG A 257 14.34 14.12 7.39
CA ARG A 257 14.00 13.96 8.81
C ARG A 257 12.83 14.84 9.22
N ILE A 258 12.09 14.40 10.23
CA ILE A 258 11.04 15.21 10.84
C ILE A 258 11.68 16.02 11.97
N GLY A 259 11.71 17.34 11.84
CA GLY A 259 12.17 18.24 12.89
C GLY A 259 11.22 18.26 14.09
N TYR A 260 11.65 18.88 15.20
CA TYR A 260 10.89 18.94 16.45
C TYR A 260 9.46 19.50 16.28
N TRP A 261 9.28 20.44 15.34
CA TRP A 261 8.00 21.09 15.08
C TRP A 261 7.15 20.39 14.00
N GLY A 262 7.59 19.24 13.50
CA GLY A 262 6.91 18.51 12.43
C GLY A 262 7.17 19.04 11.02
N SER A 263 8.22 19.85 10.83
CA SER A 263 8.71 20.28 9.51
C SER A 263 9.66 19.25 8.91
N LEU A 264 9.59 19.03 7.60
CA LEU A 264 10.55 18.17 6.89
C LEU A 264 11.87 18.91 6.66
N GLU A 265 12.94 18.36 7.20
CA GLU A 265 14.28 18.89 7.04
C GLU A 265 15.13 17.99 6.15
N SER A 266 15.99 18.59 5.33
CA SER A 266 16.93 17.90 4.45
C SER A 266 18.36 18.37 4.75
N PRO A 267 19.37 17.49 4.76
CA PRO A 267 20.74 17.84 5.10
C PRO A 267 21.52 18.41 3.91
N PHE A 268 22.33 19.43 4.16
CA PHE A 268 23.23 20.06 3.18
C PHE A 268 24.59 20.31 3.81
N TYR A 269 25.63 20.44 2.99
CA TYR A 269 26.95 20.87 3.46
C TYR A 269 27.08 22.38 3.32
N GLU A 270 27.59 23.00 4.38
CA GLU A 270 27.96 24.42 4.40
C GLU A 270 29.31 24.63 3.71
N ILE A 271 29.37 25.58 2.79
CA ILE A 271 30.61 26.00 2.13
C ILE A 271 31.18 27.16 2.94
N PHE A 272 32.36 26.97 3.53
CA PHE A 272 33.10 28.03 4.21
C PHE A 272 34.31 28.44 3.36
N GLU A 273 34.47 29.74 3.10
CA GLU A 273 35.60 30.28 2.32
C GLU A 273 36.98 30.01 2.95
N LYS A 274 37.06 29.74 4.27
CA LYS A 274 38.34 29.72 5.00
C LYS A 274 38.60 28.54 5.93
N SER A 275 37.72 27.54 6.01
CA SER A 275 37.92 26.41 6.93
C SER A 275 37.70 25.03 6.29
N LYS A 276 38.62 24.09 6.53
CA LYS A 276 38.54 22.69 6.10
C LYS A 276 37.46 21.87 6.84
N LYS A 277 36.66 22.49 7.74
CA LYS A 277 35.64 21.79 8.51
C LYS A 277 34.33 21.75 7.73
N VAL A 278 33.99 20.58 7.21
CA VAL A 278 32.70 20.32 6.57
C VAL A 278 31.62 20.23 7.66
N ARG A 279 30.72 21.22 7.73
CA ARG A 279 29.57 21.22 8.64
C ARG A 279 28.31 20.78 7.88
N MET A 280 27.58 19.82 8.42
CA MET A 280 26.28 19.40 7.91
C MET A 280 25.18 20.20 8.59
N LEU A 281 24.33 20.87 7.80
CA LEU A 281 23.20 21.64 8.26
C LEU A 281 21.90 21.05 7.72
N TYR A 282 20.91 20.88 8.59
CA TYR A 282 19.57 20.44 8.18
C TYR A 282 18.67 21.65 8.04
N LEU A 283 18.10 21.82 6.84
CA LEU A 283 17.28 22.97 6.51
C LEU A 283 15.79 22.63 6.46
N SER A 284 15.01 23.38 7.24
CA SER A 284 13.55 23.44 7.11
C SER A 284 13.16 24.15 5.81
N PRO A 285 11.95 23.90 5.26
CA PRO A 285 11.51 24.53 4.01
C PRO A 285 11.45 26.06 4.10
N SER A 286 11.21 26.61 5.30
CA SER A 286 11.23 28.05 5.54
C SER A 286 12.63 28.66 5.50
N ARG A 287 13.65 27.94 5.99
CA ARG A 287 15.05 28.43 5.99
C ARG A 287 15.68 28.28 4.62
N ASP A 288 15.25 27.25 3.89
CA ASP A 288 15.71 26.90 2.54
C ASP A 288 15.63 28.07 1.55
N GLU A 289 14.61 28.93 1.66
CA GLU A 289 14.40 30.08 0.77
C GLU A 289 15.48 31.18 0.92
N TYR A 290 16.23 31.20 2.03
CA TYR A 290 17.27 32.18 2.31
C TYR A 290 18.68 31.75 1.84
N TYR A 291 18.87 30.48 1.50
CA TYR A 291 20.17 29.95 1.09
C TYR A 291 20.18 29.66 -0.41
N MET A 292 21.33 29.92 -1.05
CA MET A 292 21.61 29.49 -2.41
C MET A 292 22.24 28.09 -2.33
N VAL A 293 21.51 27.09 -2.82
CA VAL A 293 21.91 25.68 -2.71
C VAL A 293 22.35 25.16 -4.08
N ALA A 294 23.64 24.81 -4.22
CA ALA A 294 24.13 24.20 -5.45
C ALA A 294 23.53 22.80 -5.68
N ALA A 295 23.08 22.57 -6.91
CA ALA A 295 22.62 21.28 -7.41
C ALA A 295 23.82 20.51 -7.98
N GLY A 296 24.72 20.02 -7.12
CA GLY A 296 26.09 19.81 -7.58
C GLY A 296 27.00 19.15 -6.55
N ASN A 297 27.64 18.04 -6.94
CA ASN A 297 28.96 17.68 -6.45
C ASN A 297 29.90 17.79 -7.65
N SER A 298 30.36 18.99 -8.01
CA SER A 298 31.62 19.12 -8.75
C SER A 298 32.75 18.76 -7.77
N LEU A 299 32.83 17.48 -7.41
CA LEU A 299 34.02 16.95 -6.76
C LEU A 299 35.08 16.90 -7.84
N ALA A 300 35.77 18.04 -7.97
CA ALA A 300 37.12 18.14 -8.44
C ALA A 300 37.93 17.02 -7.77
N LEU A 301 38.13 15.93 -8.50
CA LEU A 301 39.06 14.85 -8.14
C LEU A 301 40.51 15.33 -8.22
N ASN A 302 40.75 16.56 -8.70
CA ASN A 302 42.03 17.24 -8.63
C ASN A 302 41.84 18.60 -7.94
N GLN A 303 42.46 18.80 -6.78
CA GLN A 303 42.48 20.06 -6.02
C GLN A 303 43.18 21.23 -6.75
N GLY A 304 43.26 21.21 -8.08
CA GLY A 304 44.03 22.15 -8.90
C GLY A 304 43.37 22.61 -10.21
N SER A 305 42.15 22.21 -10.55
CA SER A 305 41.48 22.67 -11.78
C SER A 305 40.37 23.68 -11.47
N PRO A 306 40.52 24.97 -11.86
CA PRO A 306 39.49 26.00 -11.71
C PRO A 306 38.46 25.89 -12.84
N GLU A 307 37.66 24.83 -12.87
CA GLU A 307 36.68 24.60 -13.95
C GLU A 307 35.30 24.22 -13.40
N GLU A 308 34.63 25.26 -12.89
CA GLU A 308 33.30 25.72 -13.32
C GLU A 308 33.08 27.06 -12.61
N GLN A 309 33.31 28.20 -13.30
CA GLN A 309 33.05 29.52 -12.71
C GLN A 309 31.58 29.71 -12.37
N VAL A 310 30.67 28.91 -12.96
CA VAL A 310 29.22 29.05 -12.82
C VAL A 310 28.61 27.67 -12.54
N VAL A 311 27.78 27.57 -11.51
CA VAL A 311 27.12 26.32 -11.08
C VAL A 311 25.61 26.52 -11.02
N PRO A 312 24.81 25.52 -11.45
CA PRO A 312 23.36 25.55 -11.26
C PRO A 312 23.02 25.49 -9.77
N THR A 313 22.32 26.51 -9.30
CA THR A 313 21.96 26.70 -7.90
C THR A 313 20.47 26.96 -7.79
N ARG A 314 19.89 26.48 -6.71
CA ARG A 314 18.50 26.74 -6.39
C ARG A 314 18.44 27.90 -5.41
N TYR A 315 17.65 28.91 -5.75
CA TYR A 315 17.34 30.04 -4.88
C TYR A 315 15.85 30.37 -5.00
N ARG A 316 15.16 30.52 -3.87
CA ARG A 316 13.71 30.82 -3.81
C ARG A 316 12.85 29.96 -4.76
N GLN A 317 13.16 28.67 -4.84
CA GLN A 317 12.44 27.67 -5.64
C GLN A 317 12.73 27.68 -7.16
N GLU A 318 13.57 28.58 -7.64
CA GLU A 318 14.01 28.65 -9.04
C GLU A 318 15.46 28.15 -9.19
N PHE A 319 15.80 27.65 -10.38
CA PHE A 319 17.17 27.26 -10.73
C PHE A 319 17.85 28.40 -11.48
N LEU A 320 18.98 28.86 -10.96
CA LEU A 320 19.79 29.96 -11.47
C LEU A 320 21.24 29.47 -11.67
N THR A 321 21.91 29.97 -12.69
CA THR A 321 23.35 29.75 -12.89
C THR A 321 24.11 30.91 -12.26
N ILE A 322 24.82 30.67 -11.15
CA ILE A 322 25.57 31.70 -10.41
C ILE A 322 27.02 31.29 -10.19
N ALA A 323 27.85 32.25 -9.81
CA ALA A 323 29.25 31.97 -9.51
C ALA A 323 29.41 31.09 -8.26
N TRP A 324 30.39 30.17 -8.26
CA TRP A 324 30.62 29.25 -7.14
C TRP A 324 30.85 29.98 -5.80
N GLU A 325 31.49 31.15 -5.83
CA GLU A 325 31.75 32.00 -4.65
C GLU A 325 30.46 32.47 -3.95
N GLN A 326 29.36 32.60 -4.69
CA GLN A 326 28.07 33.02 -4.15
C GLN A 326 27.28 31.87 -3.54
N VAL A 327 27.74 30.62 -3.66
CA VAL A 327 27.02 29.44 -3.17
C VAL A 327 27.20 29.29 -1.66
N HIS A 328 26.09 29.28 -0.93
CA HIS A 328 26.12 29.08 0.52
C HIS A 328 26.23 27.59 0.90
N LEU A 329 25.45 26.74 0.22
CA LEU A 329 25.29 25.33 0.59
C LEU A 329 25.39 24.42 -0.64
N ARG A 330 25.80 23.17 -0.41
CA ARG A 330 25.81 22.12 -1.45
C ARG A 330 25.06 20.86 -1.01
N SER A 331 24.54 20.13 -1.99
CA SER A 331 23.98 18.78 -1.80
C SER A 331 25.01 17.77 -1.29
N ILE A 332 24.55 16.67 -0.70
CA ILE A 332 25.43 15.61 -0.19
C ILE A 332 25.58 14.50 -1.22
N PHE A 333 24.46 13.91 -1.63
CA PHE A 333 24.42 12.76 -2.53
C PHE A 333 23.38 12.96 -3.65
N PRO A 334 23.61 12.42 -4.87
CA PRO A 334 22.62 12.48 -5.95
C PRO A 334 21.27 11.83 -5.58
N PHE A 335 21.30 10.72 -4.83
CA PHE A 335 20.08 10.00 -4.42
C PHE A 335 19.33 10.68 -3.26
N GLN A 336 19.84 11.78 -2.69
CA GLN A 336 19.21 12.49 -1.57
C GLN A 336 17.77 12.91 -1.86
N TYR A 337 17.41 13.07 -3.14
CA TYR A 337 16.11 13.58 -3.59
C TYR A 337 15.03 12.49 -3.73
N PHE A 338 15.44 11.22 -3.76
CA PHE A 338 14.55 10.12 -4.10
C PHE A 338 14.19 9.28 -2.87
N SER A 339 13.11 8.49 -3.01
CA SER A 339 12.77 7.47 -2.03
C SER A 339 13.71 6.27 -2.18
N ILE A 340 13.66 5.37 -1.21
CA ILE A 340 14.45 4.14 -1.22
C ILE A 340 14.12 3.29 -2.46
N GLY A 341 12.84 3.18 -2.84
CA GLY A 341 12.42 2.37 -3.99
C GLY A 341 12.95 2.89 -5.32
N ALA A 342 12.89 4.21 -5.54
CA ALA A 342 13.47 4.83 -6.73
C ALA A 342 15.00 4.74 -6.74
N SER A 343 15.66 4.88 -5.59
CA SER A 343 17.13 4.86 -5.52
C SER A 343 17.77 3.48 -5.69
N LEU A 344 16.97 2.41 -5.72
CA LEU A 344 17.43 1.04 -6.02
C LEU A 344 17.43 0.72 -7.53
N ILE A 345 17.03 1.69 -8.36
CA ILE A 345 17.05 1.58 -9.82
C ILE A 345 18.45 2.02 -10.30
N PRO A 346 19.26 1.11 -10.87
CA PRO A 346 20.51 1.52 -11.52
C PRO A 346 20.18 2.34 -12.78
N PHE A 347 21.09 3.20 -13.21
CA PHE A 347 20.91 4.01 -14.43
C PHE A 347 19.57 4.76 -14.46
N ILE A 348 19.16 5.36 -13.33
CA ILE A 348 17.83 5.98 -13.20
C ILE A 348 17.66 7.18 -14.13
N GLU A 349 18.74 7.92 -14.37
CA GLU A 349 18.84 9.06 -15.28
C GLU A 349 18.47 8.71 -16.73
N HIS A 350 18.60 7.44 -17.11
CA HIS A 350 18.24 6.90 -18.43
C HIS A 350 16.78 6.41 -18.53
N ASN A 351 15.96 6.70 -17.53
CA ASN A 351 14.55 6.29 -17.51
C ASN A 351 13.61 7.48 -17.35
N ASP A 352 12.52 7.46 -18.11
CA ASP A 352 11.40 8.36 -17.87
C ASP A 352 10.85 8.22 -16.43
N ALA A 353 10.44 9.34 -15.85
CA ALA A 353 9.96 9.39 -14.47
C ALA A 353 8.74 8.50 -14.22
N ASN A 354 7.83 8.36 -15.21
CA ASN A 354 6.67 7.49 -15.06
C ASN A 354 7.08 6.01 -15.01
N ARG A 355 8.13 5.62 -15.73
CA ARG A 355 8.67 4.25 -15.69
C ARG A 355 9.45 3.97 -14.41
N ALA A 356 10.18 4.96 -13.90
CA ALA A 356 10.81 4.88 -12.59
C ALA A 356 9.78 4.72 -11.46
N LEU A 357 8.64 5.42 -11.52
CA LEU A 357 7.51 5.25 -10.60
C LEU A 357 6.99 3.80 -10.63
N MET A 358 6.71 3.29 -11.83
CA MET A 358 6.26 1.91 -12.02
C MET A 358 7.28 0.90 -11.47
N SER A 359 8.57 1.13 -11.67
CA SER A 359 9.64 0.30 -11.11
C SER A 359 9.64 0.27 -9.59
N SER A 360 9.61 1.44 -8.93
CA SER A 360 9.53 1.53 -7.47
C SER A 360 8.31 0.74 -6.94
N ASN A 361 7.18 0.84 -7.62
CA ASN A 361 5.97 0.09 -7.30
C ASN A 361 6.13 -1.43 -7.49
N MET A 362 6.77 -1.86 -8.58
CA MET A 362 6.97 -3.27 -8.93
C MET A 362 7.99 -3.96 -8.01
N GLN A 363 9.05 -3.27 -7.61
CA GLN A 363 10.01 -3.80 -6.63
C GLN A 363 9.32 -4.15 -5.29
N ARG A 364 8.33 -3.36 -4.87
CA ARG A 364 7.52 -3.66 -3.67
C ARG A 364 6.56 -4.85 -3.84
N GLN A 365 6.27 -5.24 -5.08
CA GLN A 365 5.44 -6.40 -5.41
C GLN A 365 6.25 -7.68 -5.61
N ALA A 366 7.59 -7.61 -5.58
CA ALA A 366 8.45 -8.77 -5.78
C ALA A 366 8.30 -9.81 -4.67
N VAL A 367 8.12 -11.07 -5.04
CA VAL A 367 7.94 -12.19 -4.10
C VAL A 367 9.28 -12.78 -3.70
N PRO A 368 9.52 -13.08 -2.41
CA PRO A 368 10.73 -13.80 -2.00
C PRO A 368 10.78 -15.19 -2.64
N LEU A 369 11.85 -15.44 -3.39
CA LEU A 369 12.12 -16.72 -4.04
C LEU A 369 12.75 -17.71 -3.05
N VAL A 370 12.64 -19.01 -3.34
CA VAL A 370 13.25 -20.07 -2.51
C VAL A 370 14.78 -19.94 -2.47
N ARG A 371 15.36 -19.63 -3.62
CA ARG A 371 16.78 -19.32 -3.79
C ARG A 371 16.87 -17.85 -4.18
N SER A 372 17.27 -16.99 -3.27
CA SER A 372 17.55 -15.58 -3.57
C SER A 372 18.91 -15.43 -4.27
N GLU A 373 19.12 -14.36 -5.02
CA GLU A 373 20.39 -14.06 -5.69
C GLU A 373 20.68 -12.56 -5.64
N LYS A 374 21.93 -12.20 -5.36
CA LYS A 374 22.40 -10.81 -5.38
C LYS A 374 22.31 -10.24 -6.79
N CYS A 375 21.96 -8.97 -6.93
CA CYS A 375 22.04 -8.32 -8.24
C CYS A 375 23.52 -8.16 -8.67
N ILE A 376 23.81 -8.36 -9.95
CA ILE A 376 25.15 -8.10 -10.51
C ILE A 376 25.39 -6.59 -10.58
N VAL A 377 24.38 -5.84 -11.03
CA VAL A 377 24.41 -4.38 -11.11
C VAL A 377 23.56 -3.81 -9.98
N GLY A 378 24.15 -3.24 -8.93
CA GLY A 378 23.44 -2.64 -7.80
C GLY A 378 23.66 -1.14 -7.72
N THR A 379 22.95 -0.46 -6.80
CA THR A 379 23.21 0.95 -6.47
C THR A 379 24.05 1.13 -5.21
N GLY A 380 24.22 0.06 -4.43
CA GLY A 380 24.93 0.02 -3.16
C GLY A 380 24.07 0.37 -1.95
N LEU A 381 22.76 0.58 -2.14
CA LEU A 381 21.79 0.76 -1.06
C LEU A 381 21.20 -0.57 -0.58
N GLU A 382 21.37 -1.65 -1.34
CA GLU A 382 20.84 -2.99 -1.05
C GLU A 382 21.23 -3.52 0.35
N PRO A 383 22.48 -3.37 0.83
CA PRO A 383 22.84 -3.81 2.17
C PRO A 383 22.14 -2.99 3.25
N GLN A 384 22.08 -1.66 3.08
CA GLN A 384 21.44 -0.76 4.05
C GLN A 384 19.95 -1.04 4.16
N VAL A 385 19.27 -1.26 3.03
CA VAL A 385 17.84 -1.60 2.99
C VAL A 385 17.56 -2.95 3.64
N ALA A 386 18.42 -3.95 3.44
CA ALA A 386 18.27 -5.22 4.13
C ALA A 386 18.44 -5.06 5.66
N LEU A 387 19.46 -4.34 6.11
CA LEU A 387 19.70 -4.10 7.55
C LEU A 387 18.57 -3.30 8.21
N ASP A 388 18.16 -2.17 7.63
CA ASP A 388 17.12 -1.30 8.18
C ASP A 388 15.73 -1.95 8.20
N SER A 389 15.53 -3.01 7.41
CA SER A 389 14.25 -3.75 7.38
C SER A 389 14.05 -4.63 8.62
N GLY A 390 15.14 -4.96 9.35
CA GLY A 390 15.10 -5.89 10.47
C GLY A 390 14.80 -7.35 10.07
N VAL A 391 14.89 -7.68 8.78
CA VAL A 391 14.69 -9.04 8.26
C VAL A 391 15.89 -9.96 8.48
N PRO A 392 17.16 -9.56 8.23
CA PRO A 392 18.31 -10.38 8.58
C PRO A 392 18.55 -10.40 10.09
N ALA A 393 19.06 -11.52 10.62
CA ALA A 393 19.46 -11.59 12.03
C ALA A 393 20.87 -10.99 12.19
N ILE A 394 21.01 -10.01 13.07
CA ILE A 394 22.28 -9.31 13.34
C ILE A 394 22.85 -9.69 14.71
N ALA A 395 24.18 -9.63 14.84
CA ALA A 395 24.85 -9.85 16.11
C ALA A 395 24.79 -8.59 17.00
N GLU A 396 24.07 -8.64 18.11
CA GLU A 396 24.02 -7.53 19.09
C GLU A 396 25.32 -7.39 19.90
N HIS A 397 26.00 -8.52 20.10
CA HIS A 397 27.23 -8.64 20.85
C HIS A 397 28.32 -9.27 20.00
N GLU A 398 29.58 -8.90 20.25
CA GLU A 398 30.72 -9.62 19.71
C GLU A 398 30.93 -10.94 20.46
N GLY A 399 31.42 -11.95 19.76
CA GLY A 399 31.60 -13.26 20.36
C GLY A 399 31.94 -14.35 19.34
N LYS A 400 32.20 -15.55 19.86
CA LYS A 400 32.47 -16.75 19.06
C LYS A 400 31.22 -17.60 18.94
N ILE A 401 30.93 -18.11 17.75
CA ILE A 401 29.78 -19.01 17.54
C ILE A 401 30.09 -20.37 18.15
N ILE A 402 29.29 -20.79 19.12
CA ILE A 402 29.41 -22.08 19.79
C ILE A 402 28.79 -23.17 18.91
N TYR A 403 27.56 -22.93 18.46
CA TYR A 403 26.82 -23.81 17.57
C TYR A 403 25.76 -23.02 16.78
N THR A 404 25.44 -23.53 15.61
CA THR A 404 24.40 -23.02 14.71
C THR A 404 23.39 -24.12 14.45
N ASP A 405 22.13 -23.84 14.76
CA ASP A 405 20.99 -24.70 14.44
C ASP A 405 20.08 -23.98 13.43
N ILE A 406 19.05 -24.68 12.96
CA ILE A 406 18.04 -24.16 12.04
C ILE A 406 17.13 -23.14 12.77
N ASP A 407 16.83 -23.37 14.05
CA ASP A 407 15.91 -22.56 14.86
C ASP A 407 16.62 -21.50 15.70
N LYS A 408 17.92 -21.64 16.00
CA LYS A 408 18.68 -20.68 16.82
C LYS A 408 20.18 -20.68 16.53
N ILE A 409 20.81 -19.55 16.83
CA ILE A 409 22.27 -19.36 16.80
C ILE A 409 22.74 -19.04 18.21
N VAL A 410 23.79 -19.73 18.68
CA VAL A 410 24.36 -19.45 20.00
C VAL A 410 25.78 -18.90 19.91
N LEU A 411 25.97 -17.75 20.54
CA LEU A 411 27.24 -17.02 20.61
C LEU A 411 27.75 -16.98 22.05
N SER A 412 29.06 -17.16 22.25
CA SER A 412 29.74 -16.86 23.51
C SER A 412 30.48 -15.52 23.40
N GLY A 413 30.14 -14.55 24.24
CA GLY A 413 30.80 -13.25 24.31
C GLY A 413 30.88 -12.77 25.76
N ASN A 414 32.03 -12.22 26.17
CA ASN A 414 32.28 -11.68 27.52
C ASN A 414 31.90 -12.64 28.67
N GLY A 415 32.14 -13.94 28.50
CA GLY A 415 31.80 -14.97 29.50
C GLY A 415 30.33 -15.43 29.51
N ASN A 416 29.44 -14.77 28.75
CA ASN A 416 28.02 -15.11 28.65
C ASN A 416 27.69 -15.79 27.33
N THR A 417 26.67 -16.65 27.36
CA THR A 417 26.12 -17.30 26.16
C THR A 417 24.81 -16.63 25.75
N TYR A 418 24.75 -16.12 24.53
CA TYR A 418 23.58 -15.48 23.94
C TYR A 418 22.93 -16.42 22.92
N SER A 419 21.63 -16.66 23.06
CA SER A 419 20.85 -17.47 22.11
C SER A 419 19.93 -16.57 21.29
N ILE A 420 20.14 -16.54 19.97
CA ILE A 420 19.37 -15.74 19.02
C ILE A 420 18.42 -16.68 18.26
N PRO A 421 17.10 -16.60 18.49
CA PRO A 421 16.13 -17.41 17.76
C PRO A 421 15.98 -16.93 16.31
N LEU A 422 15.88 -17.88 15.38
CA LEU A 422 15.66 -17.66 13.96
C LEU A 422 14.20 -17.86 13.57
N ILE A 423 13.75 -17.08 12.58
CA ILE A 423 12.38 -17.18 12.05
C ILE A 423 12.29 -18.35 11.07
N MET A 424 11.39 -19.29 11.36
CA MET A 424 11.16 -20.50 10.56
C MET A 424 9.76 -20.51 9.94
N TYR A 425 9.70 -20.58 8.60
CA TYR A 425 8.45 -20.72 7.81
C TYR A 425 7.26 -19.90 8.34
N GLN A 426 7.50 -18.64 8.68
CA GLN A 426 6.45 -17.78 9.23
C GLN A 426 5.64 -17.15 8.09
N ARG A 427 4.31 -17.09 8.28
CA ARG A 427 3.40 -16.43 7.34
C ARG A 427 3.53 -14.91 7.41
N SER A 428 3.71 -14.25 6.27
CA SER A 428 3.57 -12.80 6.17
C SER A 428 2.10 -12.35 6.02
N ASN A 429 1.83 -11.05 6.16
CA ASN A 429 0.49 -10.50 5.95
C ASN A 429 -0.04 -10.69 4.50
N LYS A 430 0.87 -10.87 3.53
CA LYS A 430 0.55 -11.10 2.12
C LYS A 430 0.69 -12.58 1.71
N ASN A 431 0.70 -13.49 2.69
CA ASN A 431 0.85 -14.94 2.50
C ASN A 431 2.21 -15.36 1.89
N THR A 432 3.23 -14.50 1.91
CA THR A 432 4.61 -14.90 1.53
C THR A 432 5.30 -15.61 2.70
N CYS A 433 6.33 -16.38 2.40
CA CYS A 433 7.11 -17.11 3.40
C CYS A 433 8.26 -16.25 3.95
N MET A 434 8.30 -16.07 5.27
CA MET A 434 9.44 -15.50 5.99
C MET A 434 10.26 -16.63 6.62
N HIS A 435 11.51 -16.77 6.21
CA HIS A 435 12.41 -17.79 6.73
C HIS A 435 13.83 -17.24 6.75
N GLN A 436 14.51 -17.41 7.88
CA GLN A 436 15.90 -17.04 8.08
C GLN A 436 16.82 -18.26 7.93
N LYS A 437 17.92 -18.09 7.21
CA LYS A 437 18.94 -19.11 6.95
C LYS A 437 20.27 -18.65 7.55
N PRO A 438 20.87 -19.41 8.49
CA PRO A 438 22.16 -19.06 9.06
C PRO A 438 23.26 -19.06 8.00
N GLN A 439 24.08 -18.01 7.97
CA GLN A 439 25.23 -17.86 7.05
C GLN A 439 26.56 -18.22 7.71
N VAL A 440 26.58 -18.28 9.04
CA VAL A 440 27.80 -18.38 9.82
C VAL A 440 28.08 -19.82 10.26
N GLY A 441 29.35 -20.23 10.16
CA GLY A 441 29.82 -21.54 10.60
C GLY A 441 30.26 -21.54 12.06
N ARG A 442 30.28 -22.74 12.66
CA ARG A 442 30.76 -22.97 14.04
C ARG A 442 32.21 -22.45 14.21
N GLY A 443 32.48 -21.82 15.35
CA GLY A 443 33.82 -21.39 15.72
C GLY A 443 34.29 -20.06 15.12
N LYS A 444 33.50 -19.41 14.25
CA LYS A 444 33.84 -18.06 13.75
C LYS A 444 33.64 -17.00 14.83
N CYS A 445 34.56 -16.03 14.88
CA CYS A 445 34.43 -14.83 15.69
C CYS A 445 33.62 -13.79 14.93
N ILE A 446 32.59 -13.26 15.58
CA ILE A 446 31.62 -12.33 15.02
C ILE A 446 31.77 -10.97 15.69
N LYS A 447 31.71 -9.91 14.89
CA LYS A 447 31.68 -8.53 15.38
C LYS A 447 30.25 -8.08 15.62
N LYS A 448 30.07 -7.15 16.56
CA LYS A 448 28.80 -6.45 16.75
C LYS A 448 28.34 -5.82 15.43
N GLY A 449 27.07 -6.03 15.08
CA GLY A 449 26.44 -5.54 13.86
C GLY A 449 26.61 -6.43 12.63
N GLN A 450 27.38 -7.53 12.71
CA GLN A 450 27.54 -8.45 11.60
C GLN A 450 26.28 -9.30 11.38
N VAL A 451 25.95 -9.57 10.12
CA VAL A 451 24.81 -10.43 9.75
C VAL A 451 25.14 -11.90 10.06
N LEU A 452 24.27 -12.53 10.83
CA LEU A 452 24.36 -13.93 11.26
C LEU A 452 23.51 -14.85 10.36
N ALA A 453 22.32 -14.40 9.99
CA ALA A 453 21.39 -15.15 9.15
C ALA A 453 20.70 -14.21 8.14
N ASP A 454 20.59 -14.67 6.90
CA ASP A 454 19.81 -13.99 5.87
C ASP A 454 18.34 -14.32 6.05
N GLY A 455 17.44 -13.36 5.86
CA GLY A 455 16.01 -13.59 5.82
C GLY A 455 15.44 -13.79 4.41
N ALA A 456 14.13 -13.56 4.29
CA ALA A 456 13.44 -13.65 3.01
C ALA A 456 13.89 -12.53 2.05
N ALA A 457 14.22 -12.89 0.82
CA ALA A 457 14.74 -11.97 -0.20
C ALA A 457 16.00 -11.20 0.21
N THR A 458 16.90 -11.84 0.97
CA THR A 458 18.25 -11.31 1.26
C THR A 458 19.32 -12.37 1.01
N VAL A 459 20.52 -11.95 0.61
CA VAL A 459 21.71 -12.81 0.44
C VAL A 459 22.94 -12.07 0.95
N GLY A 460 23.68 -12.65 1.87
CA GLY A 460 24.90 -12.04 2.44
C GLY A 460 24.66 -10.64 3.00
N GLY A 461 23.50 -10.40 3.62
CA GLY A 461 23.12 -9.08 4.13
C GLY A 461 22.68 -8.05 3.09
N GLU A 462 22.54 -8.41 1.81
CA GLU A 462 22.03 -7.54 0.74
C GLU A 462 20.60 -7.91 0.34
N LEU A 463 19.84 -6.91 -0.12
CA LEU A 463 18.52 -7.10 -0.71
C LEU A 463 18.60 -7.88 -2.03
N ALA A 464 17.80 -8.94 -2.15
CA ALA A 464 17.77 -9.85 -3.28
C ALA A 464 16.33 -10.19 -3.69
N LEU A 465 15.69 -9.30 -4.45
CA LEU A 465 14.27 -9.39 -4.85
C LEU A 465 14.00 -10.28 -6.07
N GLY A 466 15.02 -10.63 -6.86
CA GLY A 466 14.89 -11.32 -8.14
C GLY A 466 16.10 -12.17 -8.51
N LYS A 467 16.34 -12.30 -9.81
CA LYS A 467 17.36 -13.17 -10.41
C LYS A 467 18.07 -12.49 -11.57
N ASN A 468 19.36 -12.76 -11.74
CA ASN A 468 20.11 -12.37 -12.94
C ASN A 468 19.86 -13.46 -14.00
N ILE A 469 19.10 -13.13 -15.04
CA ILE A 469 18.62 -14.09 -16.04
C ILE A 469 19.14 -13.72 -17.42
N LEU A 470 19.49 -14.70 -18.25
CA LEU A 470 19.94 -14.42 -19.61
C LEU A 470 18.75 -14.03 -20.50
N VAL A 471 18.71 -12.78 -20.98
CA VAL A 471 17.62 -12.22 -21.78
C VAL A 471 18.13 -11.83 -23.17
N ALA A 472 17.35 -12.14 -24.21
CA ALA A 472 17.53 -11.61 -25.56
C ALA A 472 16.42 -10.62 -25.92
N TYR A 473 16.77 -9.51 -26.57
CA TYR A 473 15.83 -8.50 -27.03
C TYR A 473 15.56 -8.66 -28.53
N MET A 474 14.58 -9.50 -28.89
CA MET A 474 14.17 -9.76 -30.27
C MET A 474 12.69 -10.15 -30.32
N PRO A 475 11.95 -9.87 -31.41
CA PRO A 475 10.62 -10.45 -31.59
C PRO A 475 10.69 -11.97 -31.77
N TRP A 476 9.68 -12.70 -31.28
CA TRP A 476 9.61 -14.14 -31.43
C TRP A 476 8.17 -14.60 -31.69
N GLU A 477 7.83 -14.86 -32.96
CA GLU A 477 6.56 -15.46 -33.43
C GLU A 477 5.28 -14.85 -32.83
N GLY A 478 5.32 -13.57 -32.41
CA GLY A 478 4.22 -12.92 -31.69
C GLY A 478 4.01 -13.37 -30.24
N TYR A 479 4.77 -14.35 -29.72
CA TYR A 479 4.67 -14.76 -28.32
C TYR A 479 5.15 -13.69 -27.35
N ASN A 480 5.99 -12.75 -27.78
CA ASN A 480 6.36 -11.58 -27.01
C ASN A 480 5.73 -10.28 -27.55
N PHE A 481 4.54 -10.37 -28.16
CA PHE A 481 3.79 -9.19 -28.59
C PHE A 481 3.50 -8.25 -27.41
N GLU A 482 3.69 -6.94 -27.60
CA GLU A 482 3.57 -5.89 -26.57
C GLU A 482 4.36 -6.19 -25.28
N ASP A 483 3.65 -6.59 -24.22
CA ASP A 483 4.13 -6.87 -22.87
C ASP A 483 4.18 -8.37 -22.56
N ALA A 484 3.97 -9.22 -23.56
CA ALA A 484 4.15 -10.64 -23.40
C ALA A 484 5.64 -11.00 -23.31
N VAL A 485 5.97 -12.00 -22.50
CA VAL A 485 7.33 -12.51 -22.31
C VAL A 485 7.34 -14.01 -22.56
N LEU A 486 8.24 -14.41 -23.45
CA LEU A 486 8.57 -15.81 -23.69
C LEU A 486 9.60 -16.26 -22.66
N ILE A 487 9.40 -17.44 -22.06
CA ILE A 487 10.33 -18.00 -21.08
C ILE A 487 10.79 -19.40 -21.43
N SER A 488 12.01 -19.75 -21.02
CA SER A 488 12.56 -21.10 -21.13
C SER A 488 12.04 -22.01 -20.02
N GLU A 489 11.74 -23.26 -20.36
CA GLU A 489 11.43 -24.35 -19.42
C GLU A 489 12.54 -24.54 -18.36
N ARG A 490 13.79 -24.14 -18.67
CA ARG A 490 14.93 -24.16 -17.73
C ARG A 490 14.59 -23.49 -16.39
N LEU A 491 13.82 -22.39 -16.43
CA LEU A 491 13.46 -21.62 -15.24
C LEU A 491 12.59 -22.41 -14.26
N ILE A 492 11.80 -23.34 -14.77
CA ILE A 492 10.94 -24.24 -13.98
C ILE A 492 11.77 -25.41 -13.49
N TYR A 493 12.48 -26.10 -14.40
CA TYR A 493 13.27 -27.29 -14.06
C TYR A 493 14.34 -27.03 -12.99
N ARG A 494 14.97 -25.84 -13.00
CA ARG A 494 15.99 -25.46 -12.01
C ARG A 494 15.43 -24.74 -10.78
N ASP A 495 14.11 -24.66 -10.62
CA ASP A 495 13.44 -23.96 -9.51
C ASP A 495 13.91 -22.50 -9.34
N ILE A 496 14.20 -21.79 -10.44
CA ILE A 496 14.78 -20.44 -10.41
C ILE A 496 13.76 -19.43 -9.92
N TYR A 497 12.53 -19.49 -10.44
CA TYR A 497 11.42 -18.60 -10.10
C TYR A 497 10.34 -19.28 -9.24
N THR A 498 10.78 -20.14 -8.33
CA THR A 498 9.92 -20.82 -7.36
C THR A 498 9.80 -20.00 -6.08
N SER A 499 8.58 -19.86 -5.54
CA SER A 499 8.30 -19.19 -4.26
C SER A 499 7.41 -20.07 -3.36
N PHE A 500 7.52 -19.87 -2.04
CA PHE A 500 6.62 -20.49 -1.05
C PHE A 500 5.57 -19.49 -0.58
N HIS A 501 4.31 -19.92 -0.59
CA HIS A 501 3.18 -19.15 -0.07
C HIS A 501 2.53 -19.92 1.08
N ILE A 502 2.29 -19.24 2.20
CA ILE A 502 1.67 -19.85 3.37
C ILE A 502 0.28 -19.26 3.52
N ARG A 503 -0.76 -20.09 3.40
CA ARG A 503 -2.15 -19.67 3.58
C ARG A 503 -2.66 -20.14 4.95
N LYS A 504 -3.39 -19.26 5.62
CA LYS A 504 -4.09 -19.55 6.88
C LYS A 504 -5.56 -19.82 6.57
N TYR A 505 -6.05 -20.98 6.97
CA TYR A 505 -7.46 -21.34 6.96
C TYR A 505 -7.96 -21.41 8.40
N GLU A 506 -9.12 -20.83 8.68
CA GLU A 506 -9.66 -20.72 10.04
C GLU A 506 -11.12 -21.15 10.07
N ILE A 507 -11.48 -21.90 11.10
CA ILE A 507 -12.87 -22.23 11.42
C ILE A 507 -13.09 -22.05 12.92
N GLN A 508 -14.26 -21.54 13.27
CA GLN A 508 -14.69 -21.32 14.65
C GLN A 508 -15.90 -22.19 14.96
N THR A 509 -15.99 -22.64 16.21
CA THR A 509 -17.17 -23.30 16.75
C THR A 509 -18.07 -22.29 17.44
N HIS A 510 -19.37 -22.40 17.14
CA HIS A 510 -20.40 -21.57 17.75
C HIS A 510 -21.44 -22.42 18.48
N VAL A 511 -22.13 -21.80 19.44
CA VAL A 511 -23.32 -22.38 20.04
C VAL A 511 -24.52 -21.93 19.23
N THR A 512 -25.17 -22.90 18.58
CA THR A 512 -26.45 -22.65 17.90
C THR A 512 -27.60 -22.80 18.90
N SER A 513 -28.80 -22.33 18.54
CA SER A 513 -30.01 -22.54 19.35
C SER A 513 -30.34 -24.02 19.57
N GLN A 514 -29.83 -24.92 18.74
CA GLN A 514 -30.05 -26.37 18.79
C GLN A 514 -28.92 -27.13 19.51
N GLY A 515 -27.87 -26.44 19.94
CA GLY A 515 -26.72 -27.02 20.63
C GLY A 515 -25.38 -26.51 20.12
N PRO A 516 -24.28 -26.89 20.80
CA PRO A 516 -22.93 -26.52 20.39
C PRO A 516 -22.49 -27.28 19.14
N GLU A 517 -21.80 -26.59 18.24
CA GLU A 517 -21.06 -27.23 17.15
C GLU A 517 -19.94 -28.11 17.72
N ARG A 518 -19.70 -29.27 17.11
CA ARG A 518 -18.69 -30.24 17.53
C ARG A 518 -17.65 -30.46 16.45
N ILE A 519 -16.39 -30.56 16.85
CA ILE A 519 -15.28 -30.97 15.98
C ILE A 519 -15.10 -32.47 16.17
N THR A 520 -15.13 -33.23 15.07
CA THR A 520 -15.03 -34.69 15.09
C THR A 520 -14.57 -35.23 13.74
N ASN A 521 -13.93 -36.40 13.75
CA ASN A 521 -13.60 -37.17 12.56
C ASN A 521 -14.81 -38.01 12.07
N GLU A 522 -15.75 -38.32 12.95
CA GLU A 522 -16.92 -39.13 12.63
C GLU A 522 -17.99 -38.26 11.95
N ILE A 523 -17.84 -38.06 10.64
CA ILE A 523 -18.80 -37.29 9.84
C ILE A 523 -19.65 -38.27 9.01
N PRO A 524 -20.99 -38.26 9.19
CA PRO A 524 -21.87 -39.18 8.47
C PRO A 524 -21.89 -38.87 6.97
N HIS A 525 -22.10 -39.91 6.15
CA HIS A 525 -22.30 -39.84 4.70
C HIS A 525 -21.11 -39.33 3.85
N LEU A 526 -19.91 -39.21 4.43
CA LEU A 526 -18.69 -38.92 3.67
C LEU A 526 -17.87 -40.18 3.36
N GLU A 527 -17.20 -40.16 2.22
CA GLU A 527 -16.25 -41.22 1.85
C GLU A 527 -15.03 -41.23 2.78
N ALA A 528 -14.58 -42.43 3.16
CA ALA A 528 -13.37 -42.62 3.97
C ALA A 528 -12.12 -41.97 3.36
N ARG A 529 -12.07 -41.83 2.03
CA ARG A 529 -10.98 -41.15 1.31
C ARG A 529 -10.81 -39.69 1.74
N LEU A 530 -11.89 -38.95 1.99
CA LEU A 530 -11.83 -37.54 2.38
C LEU A 530 -11.41 -37.34 3.84
N LEU A 531 -11.62 -38.37 4.67
CA LEU A 531 -11.30 -38.38 6.11
C LEU A 531 -9.88 -38.87 6.41
N ARG A 532 -9.19 -39.47 5.43
CA ARG A 532 -7.86 -40.08 5.58
C ARG A 532 -6.80 -39.17 6.21
N ASN A 533 -6.93 -37.86 6.01
CA ASN A 533 -5.96 -36.86 6.44
C ASN A 533 -6.25 -36.33 7.86
N LEU A 534 -7.40 -36.67 8.46
CA LEU A 534 -7.83 -36.22 9.77
C LEU A 534 -7.29 -37.12 10.89
N ASP A 535 -6.99 -36.50 12.03
CA ASP A 535 -6.63 -37.18 13.27
C ASP A 535 -7.89 -37.70 14.00
N LYS A 536 -7.71 -38.26 15.20
CA LYS A 536 -8.81 -38.76 16.04
C LYS A 536 -9.79 -37.65 16.48
N ASN A 537 -9.32 -36.40 16.53
CA ASN A 537 -10.14 -35.26 16.93
C ASN A 537 -10.91 -34.66 15.75
N GLY A 538 -10.61 -35.05 14.51
CA GLY A 538 -11.20 -34.47 13.30
C GLY A 538 -10.44 -33.29 12.73
N ILE A 539 -9.15 -33.16 13.04
CA ILE A 539 -8.27 -32.09 12.57
C ILE A 539 -7.20 -32.68 11.64
N VAL A 540 -6.85 -31.98 10.57
CA VAL A 540 -5.83 -32.46 9.64
C VAL A 540 -4.47 -32.67 10.32
N MET A 541 -3.83 -33.81 10.04
CA MET A 541 -2.52 -34.16 10.57
C MET A 541 -1.41 -33.25 10.01
N LEU A 542 -0.43 -32.91 10.85
CA LEU A 542 0.75 -32.15 10.45
C LEU A 542 1.57 -32.91 9.41
N GLY A 543 2.04 -32.20 8.39
CA GLY A 543 2.83 -32.79 7.30
C GLY A 543 2.02 -33.49 6.21
N SER A 544 0.70 -33.63 6.36
CA SER A 544 -0.19 -34.19 5.34
C SER A 544 -0.17 -33.34 4.06
N TRP A 545 -0.21 -34.03 2.92
CA TRP A 545 -0.45 -33.41 1.62
C TRP A 545 -1.96 -33.30 1.39
N VAL A 546 -2.43 -32.09 1.11
CA VAL A 546 -3.85 -31.78 0.96
C VAL A 546 -4.12 -31.14 -0.39
N GLU A 547 -5.21 -31.57 -1.02
CA GLU A 547 -5.68 -31.11 -2.32
C GLU A 547 -7.06 -30.46 -2.22
N THR A 548 -7.49 -29.84 -3.33
CA THR A 548 -8.79 -29.18 -3.39
C THR A 548 -9.90 -30.16 -3.02
N GLY A 549 -10.79 -29.75 -2.09
CA GLY A 549 -11.90 -30.57 -1.61
C GLY A 549 -11.58 -31.43 -0.39
N ASP A 550 -10.31 -31.64 -0.05
CA ASP A 550 -9.92 -32.35 1.17
C ASP A 550 -10.42 -31.59 2.42
N ILE A 551 -10.79 -32.36 3.45
CA ILE A 551 -11.27 -31.81 4.72
C ILE A 551 -10.07 -31.45 5.60
N LEU A 552 -10.01 -30.20 6.03
CA LEU A 552 -8.99 -29.69 6.94
C LEU A 552 -9.44 -29.81 8.41
N VAL A 553 -10.73 -29.56 8.67
CA VAL A 553 -11.34 -29.69 10.00
C VAL A 553 -12.75 -30.21 9.83
N GLY A 554 -13.03 -31.35 10.47
CA GLY A 554 -14.35 -31.95 10.57
C GLY A 554 -15.21 -31.20 11.57
N LYS A 555 -16.32 -30.61 11.12
CA LYS A 555 -17.25 -29.85 11.97
C LYS A 555 -18.68 -30.28 11.71
N LEU A 556 -19.40 -30.56 12.79
CA LEU A 556 -20.83 -30.89 12.78
C LEU A 556 -21.64 -29.80 13.50
N THR A 557 -22.64 -29.29 12.79
CA THR A 557 -23.66 -28.39 13.33
C THR A 557 -24.90 -29.19 13.72
N PRO A 558 -25.38 -29.15 14.97
CA PRO A 558 -26.64 -29.79 15.34
C PRO A 558 -27.79 -29.10 14.60
N GLN A 559 -28.70 -29.89 14.04
CA GLN A 559 -29.89 -29.42 13.34
C GLN A 559 -31.14 -29.94 14.06
N ALA A 560 -32.16 -29.09 14.20
CA ALA A 560 -33.45 -29.54 14.72
C ALA A 560 -34.01 -30.61 13.78
N ALA A 561 -34.31 -31.80 14.32
CA ALA A 561 -35.02 -32.86 13.63
C ALA A 561 -36.52 -32.48 13.47
N LYS A 562 -36.80 -31.35 12.83
CA LYS A 562 -38.15 -31.02 12.37
C LYS A 562 -38.26 -31.47 10.93
N GLU A 563 -39.01 -32.54 10.71
CA GLU A 563 -39.36 -33.05 9.38
C GLU A 563 -39.84 -31.91 8.47
N SER A 564 -40.60 -30.94 9.02
CA SER A 564 -41.12 -29.76 8.31
C SER A 564 -40.09 -28.88 7.59
N SER A 565 -38.80 -28.94 7.98
CA SER A 565 -37.73 -28.12 7.39
C SER A 565 -37.15 -28.69 6.10
N TYR A 566 -37.37 -29.98 5.82
CA TYR A 566 -36.93 -30.63 4.59
C TYR A 566 -37.97 -30.45 3.49
N ALA A 567 -37.48 -30.25 2.27
CA ALA A 567 -38.30 -30.27 1.06
C ALA A 567 -39.06 -31.62 0.98
N PRO A 568 -40.32 -31.63 0.52
CA PRO A 568 -41.11 -32.85 0.44
C PRO A 568 -40.41 -33.95 -0.39
N GLU A 569 -39.66 -33.56 -1.43
CA GLU A 569 -38.86 -34.44 -2.28
C GLU A 569 -37.73 -35.13 -1.50
N ASP A 570 -37.00 -34.38 -0.65
CA ASP A 570 -35.93 -34.92 0.20
C ASP A 570 -36.47 -35.94 1.22
N ARG A 571 -37.69 -35.74 1.72
CA ARG A 571 -38.33 -36.69 2.65
C ARG A 571 -38.67 -37.99 1.95
N LEU A 572 -39.24 -37.91 0.76
CA LEU A 572 -39.56 -39.08 -0.05
C LEU A 572 -38.29 -39.88 -0.38
N LEU A 573 -37.23 -39.20 -0.83
CA LEU A 573 -35.97 -39.84 -1.18
C LEU A 573 -35.33 -40.57 0.01
N ARG A 574 -35.40 -39.98 1.22
CA ARG A 574 -34.94 -40.64 2.45
C ARG A 574 -35.80 -41.85 2.83
N ALA A 575 -37.11 -41.76 2.68
CA ALA A 575 -38.02 -42.87 2.95
C ALA A 575 -37.76 -44.06 2.01
N ILE A 576 -37.49 -43.78 0.72
CA ILE A 576 -37.15 -44.80 -0.28
C ILE A 576 -35.79 -45.45 0.03
N LEU A 577 -34.78 -44.64 0.36
CA LEU A 577 -33.41 -45.14 0.58
C LEU A 577 -33.15 -45.64 2.01
N GLY A 578 -34.14 -45.56 2.91
CA GLY A 578 -33.99 -45.95 4.31
C GLY A 578 -32.95 -45.13 5.09
N ILE A 579 -32.62 -43.92 4.63
CA ILE A 579 -31.58 -43.08 5.24
C ILE A 579 -32.16 -42.43 6.50
N GLN A 580 -31.62 -42.80 7.66
CA GLN A 580 -31.99 -42.19 8.94
C GLN A 580 -31.71 -40.69 8.94
N VAL A 581 -32.59 -39.90 9.59
CA VAL A 581 -32.42 -38.45 9.71
C VAL A 581 -31.21 -38.17 10.60
N SER A 582 -30.12 -37.69 10.02
CA SER A 582 -28.97 -37.21 10.80
C SER A 582 -29.40 -36.02 11.66
N THR A 583 -29.09 -36.07 12.95
CA THR A 583 -29.31 -34.97 13.90
C THR A 583 -28.33 -33.81 13.72
N SER A 584 -27.36 -33.97 12.81
CA SER A 584 -26.32 -33.00 12.52
C SER A 584 -26.09 -32.84 11.03
N LYS A 585 -25.74 -31.60 10.65
CA LYS A 585 -25.34 -31.18 9.31
C LYS A 585 -23.83 -30.99 9.25
N GLU A 586 -23.22 -31.44 8.16
CA GLU A 586 -21.80 -31.22 7.87
C GLU A 586 -21.53 -29.74 7.59
N THR A 587 -20.62 -29.13 8.35
CA THR A 587 -20.13 -27.76 8.15
C THR A 587 -18.60 -27.69 8.22
N CYS A 588 -17.95 -28.71 7.66
CA CYS A 588 -16.51 -28.90 7.68
C CYS A 588 -15.74 -27.80 6.93
N LEU A 589 -14.53 -27.52 7.38
CA LEU A 589 -13.58 -26.68 6.66
C LEU A 589 -12.93 -27.51 5.54
N LYS A 590 -13.31 -27.25 4.29
CA LYS A 590 -12.71 -27.88 3.10
C LYS A 590 -11.68 -26.97 2.46
N LEU A 591 -10.64 -27.55 1.85
CA LEU A 591 -9.67 -26.77 1.10
C LEU A 591 -10.34 -26.22 -0.18
N PRO A 592 -10.37 -24.89 -0.39
CA PRO A 592 -11.06 -24.30 -1.52
C PRO A 592 -10.35 -24.61 -2.85
N ILE A 593 -11.10 -24.41 -3.94
CA ILE A 593 -10.65 -24.64 -5.32
C ILE A 593 -9.34 -23.91 -5.61
N GLY A 594 -8.39 -24.63 -6.21
CA GLY A 594 -7.05 -24.13 -6.54
C GLY A 594 -6.06 -24.20 -5.36
N GLY A 595 -6.50 -24.63 -4.18
CA GLY A 595 -5.62 -24.94 -3.07
C GLY A 595 -4.97 -26.32 -3.23
N ARG A 596 -3.65 -26.37 -3.09
CA ARG A 596 -2.89 -27.60 -2.86
C ARG A 596 -1.63 -27.29 -2.06
N GLY A 597 -1.19 -28.21 -1.21
CA GLY A 597 0.04 -27.99 -0.46
C GLY A 597 0.21 -28.93 0.73
N ARG A 598 1.21 -28.60 1.56
CA ARG A 598 1.55 -29.37 2.75
C ARG A 598 1.18 -28.62 4.02
N VAL A 599 0.55 -29.29 4.98
CA VAL A 599 0.20 -28.70 6.28
C VAL A 599 1.49 -28.51 7.10
N ILE A 600 1.80 -27.25 7.47
CA ILE A 600 3.00 -26.90 8.25
C ILE A 600 2.69 -26.81 9.75
N ASP A 601 1.59 -26.14 10.09
CA ASP A 601 1.24 -25.79 11.46
C ASP A 601 -0.29 -25.86 11.64
N VAL A 602 -0.73 -26.28 12.82
CA VAL A 602 -2.12 -26.39 13.22
C VAL A 602 -2.22 -25.86 14.64
N ARG A 603 -3.03 -24.82 14.83
CA ARG A 603 -3.22 -24.18 16.13
C ARG A 603 -4.66 -24.29 16.54
N TRP A 604 -4.89 -24.87 17.71
CA TRP A 604 -6.19 -24.95 18.34
C TRP A 604 -6.21 -24.01 19.54
N VAL A 605 -7.00 -22.95 19.44
CA VAL A 605 -7.11 -21.93 20.48
C VAL A 605 -8.50 -21.98 21.09
N GLN A 606 -8.57 -22.26 22.38
CA GLN A 606 -9.79 -22.14 23.18
C GLN A 606 -9.79 -20.78 23.89
N LYS A 607 -10.74 -19.91 23.59
CA LYS A 607 -10.89 -18.65 24.32
C LYS A 607 -11.56 -18.94 25.66
N LYS A 608 -10.80 -18.88 26.76
CA LYS A 608 -11.38 -18.93 28.12
C LYS A 608 -12.17 -17.65 28.38
N GLY A 609 -13.49 -17.70 28.18
CA GLY A 609 -14.45 -16.69 28.61
C GLY A 609 -15.12 -17.09 29.92
N GLY A 610 -15.75 -16.14 30.61
CA GLY A 610 -16.56 -16.40 31.81
C GLY A 610 -17.92 -17.07 31.54
N SER A 611 -18.20 -17.46 30.30
CA SER A 611 -19.40 -18.19 29.89
C SER A 611 -19.22 -19.70 29.99
N SER A 612 -20.32 -20.44 30.16
CA SER A 612 -20.33 -21.92 30.26
C SER A 612 -19.81 -22.65 29.01
N TYR A 613 -19.70 -21.97 27.87
CA TYR A 613 -19.11 -22.49 26.63
C TYR A 613 -18.04 -21.54 26.10
N ASN A 614 -16.88 -22.11 25.74
CA ASN A 614 -15.74 -21.38 25.21
C ASN A 614 -15.64 -21.64 23.71
N PRO A 615 -15.76 -20.62 22.84
CA PRO A 615 -15.62 -20.82 21.42
C PRO A 615 -14.21 -21.30 21.10
N GLU A 616 -14.13 -22.35 20.29
CA GLU A 616 -12.88 -22.91 19.84
C GLU A 616 -12.56 -22.36 18.45
N THR A 617 -11.30 -22.03 18.23
CA THR A 617 -10.81 -21.53 16.95
C THR A 617 -9.67 -22.44 16.49
N ILE A 618 -9.86 -23.09 15.35
CA ILE A 618 -8.81 -23.93 14.74
C ILE A 618 -8.26 -23.19 13.53
N CYS A 619 -6.94 -23.02 13.52
CA CYS A 619 -6.19 -22.40 12.45
C CYS A 619 -5.26 -23.44 11.81
N VAL A 620 -5.40 -23.66 10.51
CA VAL A 620 -4.56 -24.56 9.72
C VAL A 620 -3.70 -23.74 8.76
N TYR A 621 -2.38 -23.96 8.79
CA TYR A 621 -1.41 -23.29 7.92
C TYR A 621 -0.88 -24.26 6.86
N ILE A 622 -1.05 -23.90 5.59
CA ILE A 622 -0.67 -24.74 4.45
C ILE A 622 0.40 -24.02 3.61
N SER A 623 1.52 -24.70 3.38
CA SER A 623 2.56 -24.28 2.44
C SER A 623 2.23 -24.67 1.03
N GLN A 624 2.32 -23.73 0.10
CA GLN A 624 2.15 -23.94 -1.32
C GLN A 624 3.46 -23.61 -2.04
N LYS A 625 4.06 -24.60 -2.72
CA LYS A 625 5.16 -24.37 -3.67
C LYS A 625 4.57 -23.82 -4.96
N ARG A 626 5.02 -22.64 -5.39
CA ARG A 626 4.55 -21.96 -6.60
C ARG A 626 5.69 -21.70 -7.56
N GLU A 627 5.75 -22.51 -8.60
CA GLU A 627 6.64 -22.34 -9.76
C GLU A 627 6.14 -21.20 -10.65
N ILE A 628 6.94 -20.78 -11.63
CA ILE A 628 6.51 -19.79 -12.63
C ILE A 628 5.63 -20.46 -13.68
N LYS A 629 4.51 -19.83 -14.04
CA LYS A 629 3.54 -20.36 -15.00
C LYS A 629 3.15 -19.32 -16.05
N VAL A 630 2.54 -19.79 -17.14
CA VAL A 630 1.89 -18.92 -18.12
C VAL A 630 0.84 -18.06 -17.42
N GLY A 631 0.89 -16.76 -17.73
CA GLY A 631 0.09 -15.67 -17.18
C GLY A 631 0.70 -15.02 -15.91
N ASP A 632 1.74 -15.61 -15.31
CA ASP A 632 2.43 -14.97 -14.19
C ASP A 632 3.12 -13.70 -14.66
N LYS A 633 3.24 -12.74 -13.74
CA LYS A 633 3.83 -11.45 -14.05
C LYS A 633 5.29 -11.36 -13.56
N VAL A 634 6.16 -10.97 -14.49
CA VAL A 634 7.57 -10.64 -14.24
C VAL A 634 7.81 -9.15 -14.53
N ALA A 635 8.84 -8.58 -13.93
CA ALA A 635 9.24 -7.19 -14.21
C ALA A 635 10.72 -6.97 -13.96
N GLY A 636 11.35 -6.07 -14.72
CA GLY A 636 12.68 -5.55 -14.40
C GLY A 636 12.61 -4.32 -13.50
N ARG A 637 13.78 -3.75 -13.19
CA ARG A 637 13.92 -2.53 -12.36
C ARG A 637 13.76 -1.23 -13.14
N HIS A 638 13.36 -1.29 -14.40
CA HIS A 638 13.22 -0.11 -15.28
C HIS A 638 11.78 0.11 -15.75
N GLY A 639 10.79 -0.45 -15.04
CA GLY A 639 9.37 -0.30 -15.37
C GLY A 639 8.91 -1.11 -16.57
N ASN A 640 9.74 -2.07 -17.03
CA ASN A 640 9.38 -3.09 -18.02
C ASN A 640 8.63 -4.23 -17.32
N LYS A 641 7.38 -4.47 -17.73
CA LYS A 641 6.45 -5.39 -17.07
C LYS A 641 5.97 -6.43 -18.07
N GLY A 642 6.27 -7.69 -17.80
CA GLY A 642 5.97 -8.82 -18.66
C GLY A 642 4.85 -9.71 -18.12
N ILE A 643 3.98 -10.25 -18.97
CA ILE A 643 3.16 -11.43 -18.65
C ILE A 643 3.77 -12.62 -19.38
N VAL A 644 4.04 -13.71 -18.67
CA VAL A 644 4.53 -14.94 -19.30
C VAL A 644 3.47 -15.47 -20.27
N SER A 645 3.77 -15.55 -21.55
CA SER A 645 2.83 -15.99 -22.58
C SER A 645 2.99 -17.47 -22.96
N LYS A 646 4.24 -17.91 -23.12
CA LYS A 646 4.58 -19.29 -23.48
C LYS A 646 5.86 -19.71 -22.78
N ILE A 647 5.90 -20.99 -22.41
CA ILE A 647 7.09 -21.66 -21.91
C ILE A 647 7.59 -22.54 -23.06
N LEU A 648 8.77 -22.25 -23.59
CA LEU A 648 9.38 -23.07 -24.64
C LEU A 648 10.34 -24.11 -24.05
N PRO A 649 10.43 -25.30 -24.68
CA PRO A 649 11.50 -26.25 -24.41
C PRO A 649 12.88 -25.62 -24.61
N ARG A 650 13.87 -26.10 -23.86
CA ARG A 650 15.22 -25.51 -23.86
C ARG A 650 15.92 -25.59 -25.21
N GLN A 651 15.66 -26.66 -25.96
CA GLN A 651 16.24 -26.89 -27.28
C GLN A 651 15.68 -25.93 -28.35
N ASP A 652 14.45 -25.45 -28.20
CA ASP A 652 13.82 -24.56 -29.17
C ASP A 652 14.13 -23.08 -28.89
N MET A 653 14.72 -22.77 -27.73
CA MET A 653 15.10 -21.41 -27.38
C MET A 653 16.29 -20.96 -28.22
N PRO A 654 16.34 -19.69 -28.63
CA PRO A 654 17.54 -19.17 -29.27
C PRO A 654 18.73 -19.29 -28.31
N TYR A 655 19.89 -19.63 -28.86
CA TYR A 655 21.07 -19.96 -28.09
C TYR A 655 22.30 -19.19 -28.57
N LEU A 656 23.24 -19.05 -27.63
CA LEU A 656 24.49 -18.33 -27.81
C LEU A 656 25.52 -19.17 -28.58
N GLN A 657 26.60 -18.52 -29.03
CA GLN A 657 27.70 -19.20 -29.72
C GLN A 657 28.40 -20.27 -28.88
N ASP A 658 28.23 -20.25 -27.56
CA ASP A 658 28.73 -21.27 -26.63
C ASP A 658 27.74 -22.42 -26.36
N GLY A 659 26.61 -22.45 -27.08
CA GLY A 659 25.55 -23.45 -26.94
C GLY A 659 24.58 -23.21 -25.78
N ARG A 660 24.74 -22.14 -24.98
CA ARG A 660 23.81 -21.85 -23.88
C ARG A 660 22.52 -21.22 -24.42
N PRO A 661 21.33 -21.81 -24.15
CA PRO A 661 20.06 -21.20 -24.53
C PRO A 661 19.75 -19.99 -23.64
N VAL A 662 19.04 -19.01 -24.20
CA VAL A 662 18.53 -17.86 -23.44
C VAL A 662 17.40 -18.29 -22.51
N ASP A 663 17.22 -17.57 -21.41
CA ASP A 663 16.22 -17.90 -20.40
C ASP A 663 14.89 -17.14 -20.62
N MET A 664 14.94 -15.91 -21.15
CA MET A 664 13.76 -15.13 -21.54
C MET A 664 13.99 -14.35 -22.84
N VAL A 665 12.92 -14.07 -23.58
CA VAL A 665 12.97 -13.19 -24.76
C VAL A 665 12.01 -12.02 -24.59
N PHE A 666 12.55 -10.80 -24.64
CA PHE A 666 11.81 -9.54 -24.54
C PHE A 666 11.65 -8.88 -25.90
N ASN A 667 10.57 -8.15 -26.06
CA ASN A 667 10.31 -7.37 -27.26
C ASN A 667 11.11 -6.05 -27.25
N PRO A 668 11.95 -5.77 -28.26
CA PRO A 668 12.72 -4.54 -28.33
C PRO A 668 11.84 -3.28 -28.52
N LEU A 669 10.66 -3.39 -29.13
CA LEU A 669 9.76 -2.26 -29.42
C LEU A 669 9.26 -1.54 -28.14
N GLY A 670 9.25 -2.26 -27.02
CA GLY A 670 8.85 -1.71 -25.73
C GLY A 670 9.85 -0.74 -25.11
N VAL A 671 11.11 -0.68 -25.60
CA VAL A 671 12.13 0.18 -24.99
C VAL A 671 12.06 1.63 -25.48
N PRO A 672 12.05 1.92 -26.79
CA PRO A 672 12.03 3.30 -27.27
C PRO A 672 10.73 4.03 -26.91
N SER A 673 9.58 3.35 -27.05
CA SER A 673 8.26 3.91 -26.74
C SER A 673 8.08 4.29 -25.26
N ARG A 674 8.89 3.71 -24.37
CA ARG A 674 8.80 3.92 -22.92
C ARG A 674 9.94 4.76 -22.36
N MET A 675 10.96 5.04 -23.18
CA MET A 675 12.15 5.79 -22.79
C MET A 675 12.78 5.25 -21.49
N ASN A 676 12.95 3.93 -21.40
CA ASN A 676 13.60 3.27 -20.26
C ASN A 676 14.86 2.51 -20.70
N VAL A 677 15.80 3.30 -21.26
CA VAL A 677 17.05 2.82 -21.88
C VAL A 677 17.99 2.23 -20.82
N GLY A 678 17.86 2.62 -19.55
CA GLY A 678 18.66 2.09 -18.45
C GLY A 678 18.65 0.56 -18.37
N GLN A 679 17.58 -0.11 -18.81
CA GLN A 679 17.52 -1.58 -18.85
C GLN A 679 18.54 -2.20 -19.82
N ILE A 680 18.90 -1.51 -20.90
CA ILE A 680 19.88 -1.98 -21.89
C ILE A 680 21.28 -1.94 -21.27
N PHE A 681 21.59 -0.87 -20.54
CA PHE A 681 22.86 -0.76 -19.80
C PHE A 681 22.95 -1.80 -18.68
N GLU A 682 21.87 -1.99 -17.90
CA GLU A 682 21.81 -3.04 -16.87
C GLU A 682 22.01 -4.43 -17.48
N CYS A 683 21.33 -4.72 -18.59
CA CYS A 683 21.41 -6.00 -19.30
C CYS A 683 22.85 -6.31 -19.74
N SER A 684 23.47 -5.36 -20.44
CA SER A 684 24.82 -5.49 -21.01
C SER A 684 25.89 -5.59 -19.92
N LEU A 685 25.83 -4.71 -18.91
CA LEU A 685 26.77 -4.75 -17.78
C LEU A 685 26.61 -6.03 -16.95
N GLY A 686 25.37 -6.50 -16.80
CA GLY A 686 25.08 -7.78 -16.15
C GLY A 686 25.70 -8.96 -16.88
N LEU A 687 25.79 -8.92 -18.22
CA LEU A 687 26.48 -9.95 -19.00
C LEU A 687 27.98 -9.97 -18.68
N ALA A 688 28.62 -8.80 -18.79
CA ALA A 688 30.05 -8.63 -18.49
C ALA A 688 30.37 -9.09 -17.06
N GLY A 689 29.62 -8.59 -16.07
CA GLY A 689 29.81 -8.97 -14.66
C GLY A 689 29.57 -10.45 -14.40
N GLY A 690 28.58 -11.05 -15.06
CA GLY A 690 28.30 -12.48 -14.95
C GLY A 690 29.36 -13.39 -15.59
N LEU A 691 30.19 -12.87 -16.50
CA LEU A 691 31.30 -13.58 -17.12
C LEU A 691 32.62 -13.35 -16.36
N LEU A 692 32.85 -12.11 -15.91
CA LEU A 692 34.01 -11.71 -15.12
C LEU A 692 33.88 -12.07 -13.62
N ASN A 693 32.70 -12.53 -13.19
CA ASN A 693 32.32 -12.76 -11.79
C ASN A 693 32.52 -11.50 -10.92
N ARG A 694 32.13 -10.34 -11.46
CA ARG A 694 32.19 -9.01 -10.82
C ARG A 694 30.79 -8.50 -10.51
N HIS A 695 30.66 -7.80 -9.39
CA HIS A 695 29.47 -7.04 -9.03
C HIS A 695 29.79 -5.54 -9.13
N TYR A 696 28.88 -4.78 -9.74
CA TYR A 696 29.05 -3.35 -9.96
C TYR A 696 28.12 -2.54 -9.06
N ARG A 697 28.63 -1.40 -8.59
CA ARG A 697 27.86 -0.41 -7.86
C ARG A 697 27.76 0.85 -8.72
N ILE A 698 26.56 1.11 -9.25
CA ILE A 698 26.26 2.26 -10.08
C ILE A 698 25.60 3.35 -9.23
N ALA A 699 26.26 4.49 -9.11
CA ALA A 699 25.67 5.65 -8.47
C ALA A 699 24.64 6.30 -9.42
N PRO A 700 23.46 6.70 -8.93
CA PRO A 700 22.50 7.46 -9.73
C PRO A 700 23.08 8.77 -10.26
N PHE A 701 22.70 9.14 -11.49
CA PHE A 701 23.15 10.34 -12.20
C PHE A 701 24.66 10.38 -12.38
N ASP A 702 25.26 9.32 -12.92
CA ASP A 702 26.69 9.24 -13.23
C ASP A 702 27.12 10.17 -14.38
N GLU A 703 26.23 10.41 -15.35
CA GLU A 703 26.46 11.30 -16.51
C GLU A 703 26.74 12.75 -16.12
N ARG A 704 26.48 13.12 -14.86
CA ARG A 704 26.84 14.43 -14.32
C ARG A 704 28.36 14.68 -14.30
N TYR A 705 29.16 13.61 -14.27
CA TYR A 705 30.61 13.69 -14.14
C TYR A 705 31.30 13.63 -15.50
N GLU A 706 30.75 12.85 -16.42
CA GLU A 706 31.30 12.67 -17.75
C GLU A 706 30.19 12.36 -18.75
N GLN A 707 30.25 12.98 -19.93
CA GLN A 707 29.31 12.70 -21.01
C GLN A 707 29.45 11.25 -21.50
N GLU A 708 28.31 10.56 -21.64
CA GLU A 708 28.20 9.14 -21.98
C GLU A 708 28.96 8.19 -21.01
N ALA A 709 29.10 8.58 -19.74
CA ALA A 709 29.79 7.78 -18.71
C ALA A 709 29.28 6.33 -18.65
N SER A 710 27.96 6.14 -18.63
CA SER A 710 27.35 4.81 -18.53
C SER A 710 27.72 3.94 -19.75
N ARG A 711 27.73 4.52 -20.95
CA ARG A 711 28.09 3.80 -22.18
C ARG A 711 29.56 3.39 -22.20
N LYS A 712 30.46 4.31 -21.82
CA LYS A 712 31.91 4.05 -21.72
C LYS A 712 32.20 2.89 -20.77
N LEU A 713 31.60 2.93 -19.57
CA LEU A 713 31.73 1.87 -18.57
C LEU A 713 31.25 0.51 -19.09
N VAL A 714 30.06 0.47 -19.70
CA VAL A 714 29.48 -0.78 -20.18
C VAL A 714 30.32 -1.39 -21.30
N PHE A 715 30.76 -0.57 -22.26
CA PHE A 715 31.54 -1.06 -23.40
C PHE A 715 32.96 -1.46 -22.99
N SER A 716 33.59 -0.75 -22.04
CA SER A 716 34.90 -1.15 -21.54
C SER A 716 34.85 -2.49 -20.82
N GLU A 717 33.84 -2.73 -19.98
CA GLU A 717 33.70 -4.00 -19.26
C GLU A 717 33.34 -5.17 -20.20
N LEU A 718 32.53 -4.93 -21.23
CA LEU A 718 32.27 -5.95 -22.26
C LEU A 718 33.55 -6.30 -23.04
N TYR A 719 34.36 -5.30 -23.37
CA TYR A 719 35.65 -5.50 -24.03
C TYR A 719 36.67 -6.23 -23.13
N GLU A 720 36.69 -5.93 -21.83
CA GLU A 720 37.49 -6.71 -20.87
C GLU A 720 37.00 -8.16 -20.79
N ALA A 721 35.69 -8.38 -20.78
CA ALA A 721 35.10 -9.71 -20.75
C ALA A 721 35.45 -10.52 -22.00
N SER A 722 35.46 -9.91 -23.19
CA SER A 722 35.85 -10.62 -24.42
C SER A 722 37.32 -11.01 -24.44
N LYS A 723 38.20 -10.23 -23.80
CA LYS A 723 39.63 -10.55 -23.66
C LYS A 723 39.94 -11.60 -22.60
N GLN A 724 39.30 -11.51 -21.44
CA GLN A 724 39.62 -12.36 -20.28
C GLN A 724 38.92 -13.71 -20.29
N THR A 725 37.83 -13.85 -21.07
CA THR A 725 37.05 -15.09 -21.11
C THR A 725 37.19 -15.81 -22.45
N ALA A 726 36.86 -17.10 -22.46
CA ALA A 726 36.84 -17.92 -23.69
C ALA A 726 35.73 -17.55 -24.70
N ASN A 727 35.05 -16.42 -24.49
CA ASN A 727 33.89 -15.97 -25.26
C ASN A 727 34.21 -14.63 -25.96
N PRO A 728 34.96 -14.63 -27.08
CA PRO A 728 35.31 -13.40 -27.79
C PRO A 728 34.08 -12.68 -28.37
N TRP A 729 33.00 -13.41 -28.63
CA TRP A 729 31.74 -12.94 -29.20
C TRP A 729 30.94 -11.98 -28.30
N VAL A 730 31.33 -11.82 -27.05
CA VAL A 730 30.67 -10.93 -26.08
C VAL A 730 30.81 -9.46 -26.49
N PHE A 731 31.85 -9.13 -27.26
CA PHE A 731 32.07 -7.79 -27.78
C PHE A 731 32.42 -7.83 -29.25
N GLU A 732 31.47 -7.44 -30.10
CA GLU A 732 31.66 -7.26 -31.53
C GLU A 732 31.96 -5.77 -31.82
N PRO A 733 33.13 -5.41 -32.40
CA PRO A 733 33.49 -4.01 -32.63
C PRO A 733 32.52 -3.24 -33.53
N GLU A 734 31.90 -3.93 -34.49
CA GLU A 734 30.92 -3.36 -35.42
C GLU A 734 29.58 -3.08 -34.72
N TYR A 735 29.22 -3.89 -33.72
CA TYR A 735 27.95 -3.82 -33.00
C TYR A 735 28.15 -3.97 -31.48
N PRO A 736 28.74 -2.97 -30.80
CA PRO A 736 29.06 -3.09 -29.38
C PRO A 736 27.80 -3.32 -28.54
N GLY A 737 27.82 -4.40 -27.74
CA GLY A 737 26.70 -4.82 -26.89
C GLY A 737 25.67 -5.73 -27.57
N LYS A 738 25.85 -6.06 -28.85
CA LYS A 738 25.07 -7.10 -29.54
C LYS A 738 25.95 -8.30 -29.85
N SER A 739 25.33 -9.46 -29.96
CA SER A 739 26.03 -10.70 -30.34
C SER A 739 25.16 -11.52 -31.28
N ARG A 740 25.81 -12.27 -32.17
CA ARG A 740 25.11 -13.24 -33.04
C ARG A 740 24.56 -14.42 -32.21
N ILE A 741 23.32 -14.80 -32.49
CA ILE A 741 22.62 -15.95 -31.90
C ILE A 741 22.07 -16.87 -32.97
N PHE A 742 21.74 -18.09 -32.57
CA PHE A 742 21.22 -19.14 -33.44
C PHE A 742 19.80 -19.52 -33.04
N ASP A 743 18.98 -19.87 -34.03
CA ASP A 743 17.67 -20.46 -33.80
C ASP A 743 17.84 -21.89 -33.26
N GLY A 744 17.24 -22.19 -32.11
CA GLY A 744 17.25 -23.51 -31.51
C GLY A 744 16.58 -24.59 -32.36
N ARG A 745 15.66 -24.20 -33.26
CA ARG A 745 14.88 -25.13 -34.06
C ARG A 745 15.58 -25.54 -35.36
N THR A 746 16.17 -24.58 -36.07
CA THR A 746 16.85 -24.86 -37.34
C THR A 746 18.35 -25.02 -37.17
N GLY A 747 18.95 -24.35 -36.19
CA GLY A 747 20.38 -24.23 -36.01
C GLY A 747 21.02 -23.07 -36.80
N ASP A 748 20.24 -22.36 -37.61
CA ASP A 748 20.74 -21.25 -38.43
C ASP A 748 20.98 -19.99 -37.59
N PRO A 749 22.00 -19.18 -37.92
CA PRO A 749 22.20 -17.89 -37.28
C PRO A 749 21.12 -16.89 -37.71
N PHE A 750 20.69 -16.03 -36.78
CA PHE A 750 19.86 -14.88 -37.12
C PHE A 750 20.63 -13.88 -37.99
N GLU A 751 19.94 -13.20 -38.91
CA GLU A 751 20.54 -12.27 -39.88
C GLU A 751 21.21 -11.07 -39.19
N GLU A 752 20.52 -10.46 -38.21
CA GLU A 752 21.05 -9.35 -37.42
C GLU A 752 21.52 -9.79 -36.03
N PRO A 753 22.60 -9.19 -35.50
CA PRO A 753 23.03 -9.45 -34.12
C PRO A 753 22.02 -8.86 -33.13
N VAL A 754 21.83 -9.56 -32.02
CA VAL A 754 20.79 -9.25 -31.04
C VAL A 754 21.42 -8.77 -29.73
N LEU A 755 20.75 -7.83 -29.06
CA LEU A 755 21.14 -7.43 -27.71
C LEU A 755 20.83 -8.56 -26.73
N ILE A 756 21.87 -9.01 -26.03
CA ILE A 756 21.78 -10.07 -25.04
C ILE A 756 22.47 -9.64 -23.77
N GLY A 757 21.92 -10.05 -22.64
CA GLY A 757 22.65 -9.91 -21.39
C GLY A 757 21.92 -10.45 -20.18
N LYS A 758 22.35 -10.02 -19.00
CA LYS A 758 21.83 -10.54 -17.72
C LYS A 758 21.20 -9.44 -16.85
N PRO A 759 20.01 -8.94 -17.20
CA PRO A 759 19.29 -7.99 -16.35
C PRO A 759 18.77 -8.67 -15.07
N TYR A 760 18.46 -7.88 -14.05
CA TYR A 760 17.87 -8.36 -12.80
C TYR A 760 16.33 -8.36 -12.87
N ILE A 761 15.75 -9.56 -13.03
CA ILE A 761 14.31 -9.73 -13.26
C ILE A 761 13.61 -10.30 -12.02
N LEU A 762 12.50 -9.67 -11.66
CA LEU A 762 11.68 -9.91 -10.48
C LEU A 762 10.44 -10.76 -10.84
N LYS A 763 10.04 -11.68 -9.95
CA LYS A 763 8.71 -12.33 -9.99
C LYS A 763 7.75 -11.54 -9.10
N LEU A 764 6.64 -11.06 -9.64
CA LEU A 764 5.67 -10.28 -8.88
C LEU A 764 4.63 -11.16 -8.18
N ILE A 765 4.01 -10.63 -7.12
CA ILE A 765 2.95 -11.31 -6.35
C ILE A 765 1.66 -11.51 -7.17
N HIS A 766 1.58 -10.90 -8.35
CA HIS A 766 0.47 -11.07 -9.28
C HIS A 766 0.59 -12.38 -10.05
N GLN A 767 0.26 -13.48 -9.37
CA GLN A 767 0.26 -14.84 -9.93
C GLN A 767 -1.11 -15.23 -10.46
N VAL A 768 -1.12 -16.13 -11.45
CA VAL A 768 -2.34 -16.60 -12.13
C VAL A 768 -3.21 -17.46 -11.22
N ASP A 769 -2.56 -18.28 -10.38
CA ASP A 769 -3.24 -19.16 -9.43
C ASP A 769 -4.15 -18.38 -8.46
N ASP A 770 -3.90 -17.10 -8.23
CA ASP A 770 -4.76 -16.22 -7.42
C ASP A 770 -5.77 -15.40 -8.25
N LYS A 771 -5.59 -15.35 -9.58
CA LYS A 771 -6.35 -14.49 -10.49
C LYS A 771 -7.42 -15.21 -11.29
N VAL A 772 -7.17 -16.45 -11.68
CA VAL A 772 -8.15 -17.26 -12.41
C VAL A 772 -9.31 -17.57 -11.50
N HIS A 773 -10.51 -17.31 -12.00
CA HIS A 773 -11.75 -17.56 -11.30
C HIS A 773 -12.83 -17.91 -12.32
N GLY A 774 -13.47 -19.05 -12.11
CA GLY A 774 -14.63 -19.50 -12.88
C GLY A 774 -15.79 -19.75 -11.93
N ARG A 775 -17.01 -19.40 -12.37
CA ARG A 775 -18.25 -19.65 -11.64
C ARG A 775 -19.29 -20.16 -12.63
N SER A 776 -19.90 -21.30 -12.30
CA SER A 776 -21.14 -21.77 -12.93
C SER A 776 -22.34 -21.28 -12.11
N SER A 777 -22.62 -21.92 -10.97
CA SER A 777 -23.60 -21.50 -9.98
C SER A 777 -22.91 -21.16 -8.65
N GLY A 778 -23.65 -20.57 -7.71
CA GLY A 778 -23.09 -20.23 -6.41
C GLY A 778 -24.06 -19.44 -5.55
N HIS A 779 -23.54 -18.87 -4.48
CA HIS A 779 -24.36 -18.08 -3.56
C HIS A 779 -24.80 -16.75 -4.18
N TYR A 780 -25.97 -16.29 -3.74
CA TYR A 780 -26.61 -15.04 -4.15
C TYR A 780 -26.78 -14.10 -2.96
N ALA A 781 -26.86 -12.81 -3.23
CA ALA A 781 -27.16 -11.81 -2.22
C ALA A 781 -28.61 -11.99 -1.74
N LEU A 782 -28.84 -11.90 -0.43
CA LEU A 782 -30.17 -12.08 0.16
C LEU A 782 -31.18 -11.04 -0.34
N VAL A 783 -30.74 -9.78 -0.48
CA VAL A 783 -31.62 -8.66 -0.83
C VAL A 783 -31.84 -8.58 -2.34
N THR A 784 -30.78 -8.41 -3.11
CA THR A 784 -30.90 -8.18 -4.57
C THR A 784 -31.02 -9.46 -5.39
N GLN A 785 -30.85 -10.64 -4.79
CA GLN A 785 -30.85 -11.94 -5.46
C GLN A 785 -29.81 -12.11 -6.58
N GLN A 786 -28.90 -11.15 -6.74
CA GLN A 786 -27.79 -11.20 -7.69
C GLN A 786 -26.65 -12.10 -7.19
N PRO A 787 -25.83 -12.66 -8.09
CA PRO A 787 -24.60 -13.35 -7.73
C PRO A 787 -23.74 -12.51 -6.77
N LEU A 788 -23.20 -13.13 -5.72
CA LEU A 788 -22.31 -12.43 -4.79
C LEU A 788 -21.12 -11.81 -5.53
N ARG A 789 -20.58 -10.72 -4.98
CA ARG A 789 -19.37 -10.08 -5.51
C ARG A 789 -18.10 -10.69 -4.90
N GLY A 790 -17.10 -10.89 -5.76
CA GLY A 790 -15.71 -11.14 -5.35
C GLY A 790 -15.32 -12.62 -5.34
N ARG A 791 -14.06 -12.89 -5.74
CA ARG A 791 -13.51 -14.24 -5.94
C ARG A 791 -13.51 -15.09 -4.66
N SER A 792 -13.20 -14.47 -3.50
CA SER A 792 -13.17 -15.17 -2.21
C SER A 792 -14.52 -15.73 -1.78
N LYS A 793 -15.63 -15.20 -2.33
CA LYS A 793 -17.00 -15.67 -2.09
C LYS A 793 -17.55 -16.49 -3.25
N GLN A 794 -16.68 -16.93 -4.18
CA GLN A 794 -17.08 -17.54 -5.45
C GLN A 794 -18.10 -16.68 -6.21
N GLY A 795 -17.85 -15.36 -6.23
CA GLY A 795 -18.74 -14.38 -6.81
C GLY A 795 -18.80 -14.39 -8.35
N GLY A 796 -19.84 -13.80 -8.92
CA GLY A 796 -19.98 -13.59 -10.36
C GLY A 796 -19.13 -12.40 -10.86
N GLN A 797 -18.90 -12.37 -12.17
CA GLN A 797 -18.34 -11.19 -12.84
C GLN A 797 -19.44 -10.14 -13.01
N ARG A 798 -19.10 -8.86 -12.85
CA ARG A 798 -20.04 -7.76 -13.09
C ARG A 798 -20.11 -7.48 -14.59
N VAL A 799 -21.32 -7.54 -15.15
CA VAL A 799 -21.68 -6.89 -16.42
C VAL A 799 -22.14 -5.49 -16.05
N GLY A 800 -21.34 -4.47 -16.37
CA GLY A 800 -21.63 -3.09 -16.08
C GLY A 800 -22.40 -2.41 -17.20
N GLU A 801 -22.71 -1.13 -16.99
CA GLU A 801 -23.42 -0.30 -17.97
C GLU A 801 -22.68 -0.20 -19.31
N MET A 802 -21.35 -0.07 -19.28
CA MET A 802 -20.53 -0.03 -20.50
C MET A 802 -20.60 -1.35 -21.28
N GLU A 803 -20.60 -2.50 -20.60
CA GLU A 803 -20.76 -3.80 -21.26
C GLU A 803 -22.18 -3.99 -21.81
N VAL A 804 -23.20 -3.45 -21.13
CA VAL A 804 -24.58 -3.44 -21.63
C VAL A 804 -24.68 -2.63 -22.91
N TRP A 805 -24.13 -1.40 -22.94
CA TRP A 805 -24.11 -0.58 -24.16
C TRP A 805 -23.39 -1.27 -25.32
N ALA A 806 -22.33 -2.03 -25.04
CA ALA A 806 -21.65 -2.81 -26.06
C ALA A 806 -22.59 -3.87 -26.67
N LEU A 807 -23.33 -4.61 -25.83
CA LEU A 807 -24.31 -5.61 -26.30
C LEU A 807 -25.47 -4.97 -27.08
N GLU A 808 -25.96 -3.81 -26.63
CA GLU A 808 -26.98 -3.02 -27.34
C GLU A 808 -26.48 -2.57 -28.71
N GLY A 809 -25.23 -2.06 -28.79
CA GLY A 809 -24.60 -1.63 -30.04
C GLY A 809 -24.43 -2.76 -31.07
N PHE A 810 -24.23 -4.00 -30.62
CA PHE A 810 -24.23 -5.18 -31.49
C PHE A 810 -25.64 -5.68 -31.86
N GLY A 811 -26.70 -5.17 -31.22
CA GLY A 811 -28.07 -5.64 -31.45
C GLY A 811 -28.37 -7.03 -30.88
N VAL A 812 -27.57 -7.53 -29.93
CA VAL A 812 -27.72 -8.89 -29.37
C VAL A 812 -28.71 -8.93 -28.20
N ALA A 813 -29.99 -8.71 -28.52
CA ALA A 813 -31.08 -8.60 -27.54
C ALA A 813 -31.21 -9.81 -26.59
N HIS A 814 -31.13 -11.04 -27.11
CA HIS A 814 -31.27 -12.26 -26.30
C HIS A 814 -30.09 -12.48 -25.34
N ILE A 815 -28.86 -12.15 -25.76
CA ILE A 815 -27.67 -12.24 -24.89
C ILE A 815 -27.78 -11.21 -23.77
N LEU A 816 -28.21 -10.00 -24.10
CA LEU A 816 -28.43 -8.96 -23.10
C LEU A 816 -29.51 -9.36 -22.10
N GLN A 817 -30.66 -9.85 -22.59
CA GLN A 817 -31.72 -10.39 -21.76
C GLN A 817 -31.17 -11.50 -20.86
N GLU A 818 -30.37 -12.42 -21.40
CA GLU A 818 -29.82 -13.54 -20.65
C GLU A 818 -28.89 -13.11 -19.51
N MET A 819 -28.04 -12.12 -19.75
CA MET A 819 -27.14 -11.56 -18.74
C MET A 819 -27.92 -10.86 -17.62
N LEU A 820 -29.04 -10.21 -17.95
CA LEU A 820 -29.87 -9.47 -17.00
C LEU A 820 -30.85 -10.37 -16.22
N THR A 821 -31.27 -11.52 -16.77
CA THR A 821 -32.28 -12.40 -16.16
C THR A 821 -31.69 -13.73 -15.68
N TYR A 822 -31.54 -14.71 -16.58
CA TYR A 822 -31.19 -16.11 -16.29
C TYR A 822 -29.89 -16.24 -15.50
N LYS A 823 -28.87 -15.45 -15.86
CA LYS A 823 -27.53 -15.49 -15.24
C LYS A 823 -27.42 -14.63 -13.99
N SER A 824 -28.45 -13.86 -13.65
CA SER A 824 -28.44 -12.86 -12.57
C SER A 824 -29.46 -13.18 -11.47
N ASP A 825 -30.58 -12.46 -11.43
CA ASP A 825 -31.47 -12.32 -10.28
C ASP A 825 -32.87 -12.92 -10.50
N HIS A 826 -33.18 -13.41 -11.71
CA HIS A 826 -34.46 -14.07 -11.95
C HIS A 826 -34.49 -15.47 -11.33
N ILE A 827 -35.18 -15.63 -10.20
CA ILE A 827 -35.10 -16.84 -9.35
C ILE A 827 -35.62 -18.10 -10.03
N ARG A 828 -36.78 -18.03 -10.71
CA ARG A 828 -37.40 -19.21 -11.35
C ARG A 828 -36.59 -19.65 -12.57
N ALA A 829 -36.42 -18.73 -13.51
CA ALA A 829 -35.65 -18.94 -14.73
C ALA A 829 -34.24 -19.51 -14.46
N ARG A 830 -33.49 -19.02 -13.47
CA ARG A 830 -32.15 -19.59 -13.16
C ARG A 830 -32.18 -21.03 -12.65
N GLN A 831 -33.25 -21.45 -11.97
CA GLN A 831 -33.41 -22.83 -11.49
C GLN A 831 -33.75 -23.76 -12.65
N GLU A 832 -34.65 -23.30 -13.53
CA GLU A 832 -35.05 -24.04 -14.73
C GLU A 832 -33.89 -24.24 -15.70
N VAL A 833 -33.06 -23.20 -15.92
CA VAL A 833 -31.89 -23.28 -16.81
C VAL A 833 -30.99 -24.46 -16.48
N LEU A 834 -30.74 -24.75 -15.19
CA LEU A 834 -29.90 -25.88 -14.81
C LEU A 834 -30.55 -27.21 -15.23
N GLY A 835 -31.85 -27.37 -14.97
CA GLY A 835 -32.60 -28.57 -15.33
C GLY A 835 -32.68 -28.77 -16.84
N THR A 836 -33.07 -27.73 -17.59
CA THR A 836 -33.19 -27.78 -19.05
C THR A 836 -31.85 -28.04 -19.73
N THR A 837 -30.76 -27.45 -19.22
CA THR A 837 -29.41 -27.69 -19.76
C THR A 837 -28.97 -29.15 -19.53
N ILE A 838 -29.31 -29.76 -18.40
CA ILE A 838 -29.00 -31.17 -18.12
C ILE A 838 -29.81 -32.10 -19.03
N ILE A 839 -31.09 -31.78 -19.26
CA ILE A 839 -31.98 -32.58 -20.12
C ILE A 839 -31.65 -32.37 -21.62
N GLY A 840 -31.06 -31.21 -21.98
CA GLY A 840 -30.79 -30.82 -23.36
C GLY A 840 -31.98 -30.14 -24.05
N GLU A 841 -32.92 -29.60 -23.28
CA GLU A 841 -34.11 -28.89 -23.79
C GLU A 841 -33.83 -27.40 -24.04
N THR A 842 -34.70 -26.77 -24.82
CA THR A 842 -34.63 -25.32 -25.08
C THR A 842 -34.97 -24.53 -23.82
N ILE A 843 -34.16 -23.52 -23.50
CA ILE A 843 -34.39 -22.64 -22.34
C ILE A 843 -35.67 -21.81 -22.57
N PRO A 844 -36.66 -21.86 -21.66
CA PRO A 844 -37.90 -21.11 -21.81
C PRO A 844 -37.67 -19.61 -21.60
N ASN A 845 -38.44 -18.75 -22.28
CA ASN A 845 -38.41 -17.29 -22.07
C ASN A 845 -38.85 -16.93 -20.63
N PRO A 846 -38.27 -15.89 -20.00
CA PRO A 846 -38.64 -15.52 -18.65
C PRO A 846 -39.98 -14.76 -18.69
N GLU A 847 -41.01 -15.29 -18.03
CA GLU A 847 -42.34 -14.67 -17.99
C GLU A 847 -42.44 -13.52 -16.96
N ASP A 848 -41.67 -13.61 -15.88
CA ASP A 848 -41.72 -12.67 -14.76
C ASP A 848 -40.63 -11.59 -14.83
N ALA A 849 -40.86 -10.48 -14.12
CA ALA A 849 -39.87 -9.42 -13.98
C ALA A 849 -38.69 -9.86 -13.06
N PRO A 850 -37.47 -9.36 -13.31
CA PRO A 850 -36.32 -9.59 -12.44
C PRO A 850 -36.56 -9.13 -10.99
N GLU A 851 -35.94 -9.81 -10.03
CA GLU A 851 -36.11 -9.47 -8.61
C GLU A 851 -35.58 -8.08 -8.25
N SER A 852 -34.54 -7.58 -8.93
CA SER A 852 -34.08 -6.20 -8.75
C SER A 852 -35.15 -5.17 -9.13
N PHE A 853 -35.94 -5.42 -10.18
CA PHE A 853 -37.05 -4.56 -10.55
C PHE A 853 -38.19 -4.64 -9.52
N ARG A 854 -38.51 -5.84 -9.03
CA ARG A 854 -39.52 -6.02 -7.97
C ARG A 854 -39.11 -5.34 -6.68
N LEU A 855 -37.82 -5.40 -6.33
CA LEU A 855 -37.26 -4.69 -5.18
C LEU A 855 -37.39 -3.18 -5.35
N LEU A 856 -37.03 -2.63 -6.51
CA LEU A 856 -37.19 -1.21 -6.82
C LEU A 856 -38.64 -0.74 -6.65
N VAL A 857 -39.60 -1.50 -7.18
CA VAL A 857 -41.03 -1.18 -7.02
C VAL A 857 -41.43 -1.14 -5.54
N ARG A 858 -40.92 -2.07 -4.72
CA ARG A 858 -41.18 -2.09 -3.27
C ARG A 858 -40.52 -0.92 -2.54
N GLU A 859 -39.29 -0.55 -2.91
CA GLU A 859 -38.58 0.60 -2.35
C GLU A 859 -39.32 1.91 -2.68
N LEU A 860 -39.79 2.08 -3.91
CA LEU A 860 -40.58 3.24 -4.31
C LEU A 860 -41.94 3.29 -3.59
N ARG A 861 -42.62 2.14 -3.44
CA ARG A 861 -43.84 2.05 -2.60
C ARG A 861 -43.58 2.44 -1.15
N SER A 862 -42.40 2.13 -0.60
CA SER A 862 -42.03 2.52 0.77
C SER A 862 -41.88 4.05 0.95
N LEU A 863 -41.64 4.77 -0.14
CA LEU A 863 -41.62 6.24 -0.19
C LEU A 863 -43.01 6.84 -0.50
N ALA A 864 -44.08 6.03 -0.41
CA ALA A 864 -45.44 6.39 -0.81
C ALA A 864 -45.60 6.75 -2.30
N LEU A 865 -44.72 6.21 -3.17
CA LEU A 865 -44.86 6.32 -4.62
C LEU A 865 -45.50 5.04 -5.16
N GLU A 866 -46.70 5.15 -5.73
CA GLU A 866 -47.41 4.01 -6.32
C GLU A 866 -46.98 3.80 -7.79
N LEU A 867 -46.32 2.67 -8.06
CA LEU A 867 -45.95 2.23 -9.40
C LEU A 867 -46.91 1.14 -9.87
N ASN A 868 -47.67 1.48 -10.92
CA ASN A 868 -48.61 0.59 -11.58
C ASN A 868 -48.08 0.23 -12.98
N HIS A 869 -48.12 -1.06 -13.32
CA HIS A 869 -47.76 -1.55 -14.65
C HIS A 869 -49.06 -1.90 -15.41
N PHE A 870 -49.09 -1.56 -16.70
CA PHE A 870 -50.27 -1.73 -17.54
C PHE A 870 -49.90 -2.61 -18.73
N VAL A 871 -50.63 -3.72 -18.92
CA VAL A 871 -50.52 -4.50 -20.15
C VAL A 871 -51.45 -3.87 -21.17
N VAL A 872 -50.88 -3.27 -22.22
CA VAL A 872 -51.62 -2.70 -23.34
C VAL A 872 -51.66 -3.75 -24.44
N SER A 873 -52.85 -4.23 -24.81
CA SER A 873 -52.97 -5.16 -25.96
C SER A 873 -52.71 -4.41 -27.27
N GLU A 874 -51.83 -4.91 -28.13
CA GLU A 874 -51.54 -4.29 -29.45
C GLU A 874 -52.76 -4.18 -30.37
N LYS A 875 -53.75 -5.07 -30.22
CA LYS A 875 -54.94 -5.07 -31.10
C LYS A 875 -55.98 -4.02 -30.74
N ASN A 876 -56.16 -3.72 -29.45
CA ASN A 876 -57.30 -2.91 -28.97
C ASN A 876 -56.92 -1.71 -28.09
N PHE A 877 -55.63 -1.49 -27.78
CA PHE A 877 -55.14 -0.46 -26.83
C PHE A 877 -55.87 -0.41 -25.46
N GLN A 878 -56.57 -1.48 -25.07
CA GLN A 878 -57.24 -1.56 -23.78
C GLN A 878 -56.23 -1.83 -22.67
N ILE A 879 -56.34 -1.05 -21.59
CA ILE A 879 -55.50 -1.13 -20.40
C ILE A 879 -56.12 -2.12 -19.43
N ASN A 880 -55.53 -3.31 -19.29
CA ASN A 880 -55.90 -4.25 -18.24
C ASN A 880 -55.04 -3.99 -16.99
N LYS A 881 -55.68 -3.55 -15.90
CA LYS A 881 -55.05 -3.49 -14.58
C LYS A 881 -54.86 -4.91 -14.04
N LYS A 882 -53.62 -5.34 -13.88
CA LYS A 882 -53.29 -6.47 -13.01
C LYS A 882 -52.68 -5.90 -11.73
N GLU A 883 -53.35 -6.12 -10.61
CA GLU A 883 -52.78 -5.85 -9.28
C GLU A 883 -51.62 -6.83 -9.05
N ALA A 884 -50.48 -6.31 -8.56
CA ALA A 884 -49.23 -7.04 -8.34
C ALA A 884 -48.83 -7.12 -6.87
#